data_AF-A0ABD1ASC9-F1
#
_entry.id   AF-A0ABD1ASC9-F1
#
_cell.length_a   1.000
_cell.length_b   1.000
_cell.length_c   1.000
_cell.angle_alpha   90.00
_cell.angle_beta   90.00
_cell.angle_gamma   90.00
#
_symmetry.space_group_name_H-M   'P 1'
#
loop_
_entity.id
_entity.type
_entity.pdbx_description
1 polymer ?
#
loop_
_entity_poly.entity_id
_entity_poly.type
_entity_poly.pdbx_seq_one_letter_code
_entity_poly.pdbx_strand_id
1 'polypeptide(L)'
;MTHMRNNPPMHDLRASKFLLFALILIQFLATQLVAQRSKSPWQTLTGAAPRVIARGGFSGLLPDSSIDAYSFATQTSVPDAILWCDVQLTKDRTGICFPHVNMMNASNIQNVYPKRKNSYLLDGVPTQDWFTIDFTSRDLRTVFLIREVLSRSDAFDGNAYTIPTVQDIATQLKPAAFWLNVQHDAFYTQHNLSMSSFLLSVSKTVTIDYLSSPEVNFFRNIGSRFGRKGPKFVFRFLEKDDVDVSTNQTYESLVGNLTFIKTFASGILVPKSYIWPVESQYLLPHTSFVQDAHKAGLEVYASGFANDFDIAYNYSSDPLAEYLSFMDNGNFSVDGVLSDFPLTASSAVDCFSHLGSNASTQVDFLVISKNGASGDYPGCTDLAYSKAIKDGADVIDCSLQLSSDGIPFCSSSIDLGESMNVVQSPFRNRSSTVPEIGPLPGIYSFSLAWSEIQTLKPAIENPYSRDYNLFRNPRERSSGKLVSLSDFLNLAKNSSSLAGVLIIVENASYLREKQGLDVVKAVLDTLTGAGYSNSTTTTKRVMIQSTNSSVLIDFKKQSRYETIYKVDETIRDILDSAIEDVKKFADTVVIKKKSIFPTSESFTTGQTKLVERLQKFQLAVYVELFRNEFISQPWDFFSDATVEINSHVTGALINGTITEFPLTAARYKRNRCVSRKDPPPYMSPVQPASLLIIVNPDSLPPAEAPNPVITDADVTEPPLPPVTARAPTTTPGAQSTGEKTPNGETRVALPLLLSAFATVLASLLLM
;
A
#
# COMPACT_ATOMS: atom_id res chain seq x y z
N MET A 1 -50.47 17.86 -90.01
CA MET A 1 -51.20 17.46 -88.78
C MET A 1 -50.22 16.81 -87.82
N THR A 2 -50.17 17.33 -86.59
CA THR A 2 -49.75 16.68 -85.33
C THR A 2 -48.29 16.20 -85.14
N HIS A 3 -47.51 17.13 -84.59
CA HIS A 3 -46.52 17.03 -83.51
C HIS A 3 -45.47 15.88 -83.49
N MET A 4 -44.22 16.30 -83.78
CA MET A 4 -43.01 15.74 -83.19
C MET A 4 -43.07 15.80 -81.66
N ARG A 5 -42.71 14.71 -80.98
CA ARG A 5 -42.38 14.68 -79.55
C ARG A 5 -40.96 14.12 -79.39
N ASN A 6 -40.06 15.00 -78.96
CA ASN A 6 -38.68 14.73 -78.60
C ASN A 6 -38.59 13.82 -77.37
N ASN A 7 -37.63 12.89 -77.38
CA ASN A 7 -37.07 12.27 -76.18
C ASN A 7 -36.05 13.22 -75.51
N PRO A 8 -35.98 13.28 -74.18
CA PRO A 8 -34.76 13.57 -73.42
C PRO A 8 -34.27 12.35 -72.61
N PRO A 9 -33.02 12.35 -72.09
CA PRO A 9 -32.11 11.24 -72.31
C PRO A 9 -31.86 10.32 -71.09
N MET A 10 -31.52 9.06 -71.39
CA MET A 10 -30.89 8.08 -70.50
C MET A 10 -29.47 8.53 -70.09
N HIS A 11 -29.34 9.50 -69.19
CA HIS A 11 -28.04 9.82 -68.58
C HIS A 11 -28.05 9.94 -67.05
N ASP A 12 -29.22 10.06 -66.40
CA ASP A 12 -29.28 10.32 -64.95
C ASP A 12 -29.22 9.08 -64.05
N LEU A 13 -29.50 7.87 -64.57
CA LEU A 13 -29.60 6.68 -63.71
C LEU A 13 -28.26 5.97 -63.47
N ARG A 14 -27.22 6.25 -64.27
CA ARG A 14 -25.86 5.70 -64.07
C ARG A 14 -25.01 6.56 -63.15
N ALA A 15 -25.17 7.88 -63.19
CA ALA A 15 -24.46 8.81 -62.31
C ALA A 15 -24.92 8.68 -60.85
N SER A 16 -26.22 8.47 -60.61
CA SER A 16 -26.78 8.30 -59.26
C SER A 16 -26.29 7.03 -58.55
N LYS A 17 -26.13 5.91 -59.28
CA LYS A 17 -25.55 4.68 -58.73
C LYS A 17 -24.05 4.79 -58.45
N PHE A 18 -23.31 5.54 -59.26
CA PHE A 18 -21.89 5.83 -59.01
C PHE A 18 -21.67 6.76 -57.82
N LEU A 19 -22.54 7.77 -57.63
CA LEU A 19 -22.50 8.64 -56.45
C LEU A 19 -22.84 7.88 -55.16
N LEU A 20 -23.83 6.98 -55.18
CA LEU A 20 -24.14 6.13 -54.01
C LEU A 20 -23.00 5.16 -53.67
N PHE A 21 -22.37 4.54 -54.68
CA PHE A 21 -21.21 3.67 -54.45
C PHE A 21 -19.99 4.47 -53.95
N ALA A 22 -19.76 5.69 -54.46
CA ALA A 22 -18.69 6.57 -53.98
C ALA A 22 -18.96 7.07 -52.55
N LEU A 23 -20.20 7.40 -52.19
CA LEU A 23 -20.58 7.77 -50.81
C LEU A 23 -20.45 6.59 -49.83
N ILE A 24 -20.81 5.37 -50.24
CA ILE A 24 -20.59 4.16 -49.44
C ILE A 24 -19.08 3.87 -49.33
N LEU A 25 -18.30 4.04 -50.41
CA LEU A 25 -16.84 3.89 -50.35
C LEU A 25 -16.17 4.96 -49.47
N ILE A 26 -16.68 6.20 -49.47
CA ILE A 26 -16.19 7.29 -48.60
C ILE A 26 -16.59 7.03 -47.14
N GLN A 27 -17.76 6.43 -46.86
CA GLN A 27 -18.12 5.98 -45.50
C GLN A 27 -17.32 4.74 -45.05
N PHE A 28 -16.95 3.84 -45.96
CA PHE A 28 -16.05 2.72 -45.68
C PHE A 28 -14.57 3.15 -45.56
N LEU A 29 -14.12 4.18 -46.30
CA LEU A 29 -12.77 4.76 -46.12
C LEU A 29 -12.70 5.63 -44.85
N ALA A 30 -13.76 6.37 -44.51
CA ALA A 30 -13.83 7.14 -43.26
C ALA A 30 -13.87 6.23 -42.02
N THR A 31 -14.44 5.03 -42.12
CA THR A 31 -14.37 4.03 -41.04
C THR A 31 -13.02 3.29 -40.98
N GLN A 32 -12.26 3.23 -42.08
CA GLN A 32 -10.89 2.68 -42.05
C GLN A 32 -9.81 3.69 -41.64
N LEU A 33 -10.04 5.00 -41.79
CA LEU A 33 -9.16 6.05 -41.26
C LEU A 33 -9.32 6.27 -39.74
N VAL A 34 -10.44 5.84 -39.14
CA VAL A 34 -10.64 5.84 -37.67
C VAL A 34 -10.24 4.50 -37.03
N ALA A 35 -10.07 3.44 -37.82
CA ALA A 35 -9.70 2.10 -37.35
C ALA A 35 -8.18 1.81 -37.35
N GLN A 36 -7.34 2.83 -37.48
CA GLN A 36 -5.95 2.71 -37.05
C GLN A 36 -5.84 3.10 -35.57
N ARG A 37 -6.67 2.46 -34.72
CA ARG A 37 -6.37 2.40 -33.29
C ARG A 37 -4.95 1.85 -33.18
N SER A 38 -4.11 2.59 -32.46
CA SER A 38 -2.75 2.16 -32.12
C SER A 38 -2.79 0.68 -31.74
N LYS A 39 -1.87 -0.12 -32.31
CA LYS A 39 -1.66 -1.52 -31.88
C LYS A 39 -1.15 -1.61 -30.43
N SER A 40 -0.88 -0.47 -29.79
CA SER A 40 -0.45 -0.42 -28.41
C SER A 40 -1.59 -0.73 -27.44
N PRO A 41 -1.32 -1.47 -26.36
CA PRO A 41 -2.28 -1.66 -25.28
C PRO A 41 -2.49 -0.37 -24.45
N TRP A 42 -1.59 0.60 -24.56
CA TRP A 42 -1.68 1.87 -23.83
C TRP A 42 -2.63 2.86 -24.47
N GLN A 43 -3.47 3.48 -23.65
CA GLN A 43 -4.43 4.52 -24.05
C GLN A 43 -3.91 5.93 -23.78
N THR A 44 -2.58 6.10 -23.88
CA THR A 44 -1.91 7.41 -23.83
C THR A 44 -2.11 8.15 -25.15
N LEU A 45 -1.80 9.45 -25.21
CA LEU A 45 -2.01 10.24 -26.44
C LEU A 45 -1.27 9.64 -27.65
N THR A 46 -0.07 9.11 -27.41
CA THR A 46 0.80 8.56 -28.46
C THR A 46 0.70 7.04 -28.58
N GLY A 47 0.00 6.38 -27.63
CA GLY A 47 0.06 4.94 -27.44
C GLY A 47 1.40 4.43 -26.88
N ALA A 48 2.32 5.29 -26.43
CA ALA A 48 3.51 4.85 -25.71
C ALA A 48 3.16 4.45 -24.26
N ALA A 49 4.07 3.72 -23.60
CA ALA A 49 3.94 3.48 -22.17
C ALA A 49 4.00 4.80 -21.37
N PRO A 50 3.25 4.95 -20.27
CA PRO A 50 3.34 6.10 -19.40
C PRO A 50 4.77 6.35 -18.91
N ARG A 51 5.20 7.60 -18.88
CA ARG A 51 6.51 8.01 -18.37
C ARG A 51 6.56 7.98 -16.85
N VAL A 52 7.67 7.50 -16.30
CA VAL A 52 8.00 7.63 -14.88
C VAL A 52 8.83 8.90 -14.68
N ILE A 53 8.35 9.79 -13.82
CA ILE A 53 9.02 11.06 -13.51
C ILE A 53 9.36 11.08 -12.01
N ALA A 54 10.65 11.14 -11.69
CA ALA A 54 11.17 11.09 -10.33
C ALA A 54 11.27 12.50 -9.73
N ARG A 55 10.33 12.85 -8.83
CA ARG A 55 10.24 14.19 -8.20
C ARG A 55 11.43 14.41 -7.27
N GLY A 56 12.39 15.24 -7.68
CA GLY A 56 13.59 15.48 -6.89
C GLY A 56 14.46 14.23 -6.73
N GLY A 57 14.32 13.24 -7.63
CA GLY A 57 14.91 11.91 -7.48
C GLY A 57 14.00 10.95 -6.71
N PHE A 58 14.58 10.12 -5.83
CA PHE A 58 13.84 9.23 -4.93
C PHE A 58 13.57 9.96 -3.60
N SER A 59 12.78 11.02 -3.68
CA SER A 59 12.46 11.91 -2.54
C SER A 59 11.62 11.23 -1.45
N GLY A 60 11.01 10.08 -1.76
CA GLY A 60 10.32 9.21 -0.80
C GLY A 60 11.23 8.62 0.28
N LEU A 61 12.54 8.58 0.04
CA LEU A 61 13.54 7.99 0.95
C LEU A 61 14.63 9.00 1.34
N LEU A 62 15.15 9.75 0.37
CA LEU A 62 16.28 10.65 0.54
C LEU A 62 15.84 12.11 0.46
N PRO A 63 16.60 13.07 1.03
CA PRO A 63 16.31 14.49 0.88
C PRO A 63 16.14 14.88 -0.60
N ASP A 64 15.03 15.57 -0.91
CA ASP A 64 14.66 15.99 -2.26
C ASP A 64 15.81 16.74 -2.93
N SER A 65 16.04 16.44 -4.21
CA SER A 65 17.03 17.10 -5.05
C SER A 65 18.48 16.87 -4.64
N SER A 66 18.76 15.98 -3.68
CA SER A 66 20.13 15.52 -3.42
C SER A 66 20.65 14.69 -4.61
N ILE A 67 21.96 14.75 -4.85
CA ILE A 67 22.60 13.93 -5.89
C ILE A 67 22.32 12.43 -5.67
N ASP A 68 22.29 12.00 -4.41
CA ASP A 68 22.01 10.61 -4.04
C ASP A 68 20.56 10.24 -4.30
N ALA A 69 19.59 11.13 -4.05
CA ALA A 69 18.19 10.90 -4.43
C ALA A 69 18.05 10.69 -5.96
N TYR A 70 18.69 11.53 -6.77
CA TYR A 70 18.65 11.39 -8.22
C TYR A 70 19.40 10.15 -8.73
N SER A 71 20.57 9.85 -8.14
CA SER A 71 21.37 8.67 -8.45
C SER A 71 20.60 7.39 -8.11
N PHE A 72 19.98 7.33 -6.94
CA PHE A 72 19.17 6.21 -6.50
C PHE A 72 17.95 6.00 -7.41
N ALA A 73 17.25 7.07 -7.79
CA ALA A 73 16.17 6.99 -8.78
C ALA A 73 16.64 6.43 -10.13
N THR A 74 17.81 6.88 -10.62
CA THR A 74 18.39 6.39 -11.88
C THR A 74 18.73 4.90 -11.82
N GLN A 75 19.21 4.43 -10.67
CA GLN A 75 19.59 3.02 -10.47
C GLN A 75 18.40 2.09 -10.27
N THR A 76 17.28 2.60 -9.74
CA THR A 76 16.15 1.78 -9.28
C THR A 76 14.90 1.88 -10.16
N SER A 77 14.91 2.71 -11.21
CA SER A 77 13.75 2.96 -12.06
C SER A 77 13.90 2.36 -13.47
N VAL A 78 12.86 2.51 -14.31
CA VAL A 78 12.95 2.24 -15.76
C VAL A 78 14.08 3.07 -16.40
N PRO A 79 14.78 2.55 -17.43
CA PRO A 79 15.95 3.23 -18.02
C PRO A 79 15.67 4.62 -18.62
N ASP A 80 14.42 4.89 -18.99
CA ASP A 80 13.96 6.17 -19.54
C ASP A 80 13.19 7.02 -18.52
N ALA A 81 13.38 6.75 -17.22
CA ALA A 81 12.86 7.59 -16.15
C ALA A 81 13.39 9.03 -16.29
N ILE A 82 12.48 9.98 -16.09
CA ILE A 82 12.74 11.41 -16.22
C ILE A 82 13.12 11.95 -14.84
N LEU A 83 14.24 12.67 -14.75
CA LEU A 83 14.57 13.38 -13.52
C LEU A 83 13.87 14.73 -13.50
N TRP A 84 13.18 15.05 -12.41
CA TRP A 84 12.47 16.31 -12.21
C TRP A 84 13.23 17.21 -11.26
N CYS A 85 13.43 18.46 -11.67
CA CYS A 85 14.04 19.52 -10.88
C CYS A 85 13.11 20.74 -10.82
N ASP A 86 12.67 21.09 -9.62
CA ASP A 86 12.10 22.40 -9.34
C ASP A 86 13.24 23.44 -9.36
N VAL A 87 13.21 24.32 -10.36
CA VAL A 87 14.29 25.28 -10.60
C VAL A 87 14.04 26.54 -9.80
N GLN A 88 14.98 26.90 -8.94
CA GLN A 88 14.99 28.17 -8.22
C GLN A 88 16.20 29.02 -8.62
N LEU A 89 16.07 30.35 -8.59
CA LEU A 89 17.19 31.26 -8.83
C LEU A 89 17.74 31.83 -7.54
N THR A 90 19.06 31.78 -7.41
CA THR A 90 19.80 32.49 -6.37
C THR A 90 19.93 33.98 -6.70
N LYS A 91 20.33 34.78 -5.71
CA LYS A 91 20.63 36.21 -5.83
C LYS A 91 21.57 36.55 -6.99
N ASP A 92 22.56 35.70 -7.21
CA ASP A 92 23.57 35.82 -8.28
C ASP A 92 23.18 35.10 -9.58
N ARG A 93 21.88 34.81 -9.76
CA ARG A 93 21.28 34.27 -11.00
C ARG A 93 21.70 32.84 -11.35
N THR A 94 22.14 32.06 -10.36
CA THR A 94 22.43 30.63 -10.53
C THR A 94 21.13 29.84 -10.38
N GLY A 95 20.87 28.90 -11.28
CA GLY A 95 19.72 27.99 -11.17
C GLY A 95 20.07 26.72 -10.41
N ILE A 96 19.37 26.51 -9.31
CA ILE A 96 19.52 25.37 -8.42
C ILE A 96 18.29 24.46 -8.49
N CYS A 97 18.49 23.17 -8.24
CA CYS A 97 17.40 22.22 -8.04
C CYS A 97 17.05 22.21 -6.55
N PHE A 98 15.88 22.75 -6.23
CA PHE A 98 15.41 22.87 -4.85
C PHE A 98 13.87 22.99 -4.86
N PRO A 99 13.15 22.26 -3.99
CA PRO A 99 11.71 22.04 -4.13
C PRO A 99 10.85 23.31 -4.03
N HIS A 100 11.32 24.36 -3.34
CA HIS A 100 10.54 25.56 -3.03
C HIS A 100 11.37 26.86 -3.11
N VAL A 101 10.76 28.00 -3.40
CA VAL A 101 11.48 29.29 -3.29
C VAL A 101 11.87 29.62 -1.82
N ASN A 102 11.11 29.07 -0.87
CA ASN A 102 11.36 29.15 0.57
C ASN A 102 12.24 27.99 1.02
N MET A 103 13.27 28.28 1.82
CA MET A 103 14.32 27.31 2.09
C MET A 103 14.15 26.52 3.40
N MET A 104 13.23 26.90 4.29
CA MET A 104 13.14 26.35 5.65
C MET A 104 12.82 24.84 5.70
N ASN A 105 11.89 24.36 4.87
CA ASN A 105 11.35 23.01 5.02
C ASN A 105 12.23 21.92 4.41
N ALA A 106 13.08 22.23 3.44
CA ALA A 106 13.91 21.25 2.73
C ALA A 106 15.42 21.52 2.89
N SER A 107 15.81 22.39 3.84
CA SER A 107 17.22 22.62 4.15
C SER A 107 17.46 23.03 5.59
N ASN A 108 18.71 22.93 6.03
CA ASN A 108 19.15 23.42 7.34
C ASN A 108 19.38 24.96 7.41
N ILE A 109 18.82 25.74 6.48
CA ILE A 109 19.07 27.20 6.33
C ILE A 109 18.90 27.99 7.63
N GLN A 110 17.93 27.60 8.47
CA GLN A 110 17.67 28.25 9.75
C GLN A 110 18.86 28.15 10.71
N ASN A 111 19.58 27.03 10.68
CA ASN A 111 20.74 26.80 11.54
C ASN A 111 21.95 27.59 11.05
N VAL A 112 22.10 27.70 9.72
CA VAL A 112 23.23 28.40 9.08
C VAL A 112 23.07 29.92 9.14
N TYR A 113 21.85 30.43 8.89
CA TYR A 113 21.56 31.86 8.79
C TYR A 113 20.32 32.29 9.61
N PRO A 114 20.28 32.09 10.95
CA PRO A 114 19.07 32.25 11.77
C PRO A 114 18.42 33.64 11.72
N LYS A 115 19.19 34.68 11.36
CA LYS A 115 18.74 36.08 11.35
C LYS A 115 18.48 36.65 9.95
N ARG A 116 18.67 35.87 8.87
CA ARG A 116 18.55 36.35 7.47
C ARG A 116 17.21 35.98 6.83
N LYS A 117 16.12 36.06 7.59
CA LYS A 117 14.76 35.98 7.04
C LYS A 117 14.37 37.31 6.41
N ASN A 118 13.62 37.27 5.33
CA ASN A 118 12.95 38.43 4.74
C ASN A 118 11.46 38.17 4.61
N SER A 119 10.71 39.23 4.27
CA SER A 119 9.29 39.15 3.98
C SER A 119 9.03 39.66 2.58
N TYR A 120 8.41 38.83 1.75
CA TYR A 120 8.03 39.17 0.38
C TYR A 120 6.59 38.77 0.12
N LEU A 121 6.00 39.33 -0.94
CA LEU A 121 4.71 38.88 -1.46
C LEU A 121 4.98 37.71 -2.40
N LEU A 122 4.78 36.48 -1.91
CA LEU A 122 4.83 35.28 -2.73
C LEU A 122 3.42 35.02 -3.26
N ASP A 123 3.23 35.14 -4.57
CA ASP A 123 1.93 35.00 -5.23
C ASP A 123 0.82 35.89 -4.61
N GLY A 124 1.22 37.09 -4.15
CA GLY A 124 0.33 38.06 -3.50
C GLY A 124 0.15 37.86 -1.99
N VAL A 125 0.69 36.80 -1.41
CA VAL A 125 0.60 36.48 0.01
C VAL A 125 1.87 36.93 0.76
N PRO A 126 1.76 37.80 1.78
CA PRO A 126 2.89 38.14 2.64
C PRO A 126 3.46 36.91 3.33
N THR A 127 4.70 36.57 2.98
CA THR A 127 5.37 35.35 3.44
C THR A 127 6.73 35.71 4.03
N GLN A 128 6.98 35.27 5.26
CA GLN A 128 8.23 35.54 5.97
C GLN A 128 9.07 34.26 6.10
N ASP A 129 10.17 34.20 5.36
CA ASP A 129 11.03 33.00 5.28
C ASP A 129 12.46 33.39 4.82
N TRP A 130 13.31 32.39 4.61
CA TRP A 130 14.54 32.48 3.84
C TRP A 130 14.24 32.18 2.37
N PHE A 131 14.42 33.17 1.51
CA PHE A 131 14.17 33.02 0.08
C PHE A 131 15.47 32.78 -0.67
N THR A 132 15.44 31.91 -1.68
CA THR A 132 16.60 31.65 -2.56
C THR A 132 17.21 32.93 -3.15
N ILE A 133 16.39 33.95 -3.43
CA ILE A 133 16.81 35.24 -3.96
C ILE A 133 17.65 36.11 -3.00
N ASP A 134 17.71 35.76 -1.72
CA ASP A 134 18.48 36.48 -0.70
C ASP A 134 19.92 35.96 -0.56
N PHE A 135 20.20 34.80 -1.15
CA PHE A 135 21.46 34.07 -1.03
C PHE A 135 22.12 33.91 -2.38
N THR A 136 23.44 34.10 -2.42
CA THR A 136 24.26 33.75 -3.59
C THR A 136 24.52 32.25 -3.62
N SER A 137 24.87 31.71 -4.79
CA SER A 137 25.34 30.32 -4.92
C SER A 137 26.49 29.98 -3.97
N ARG A 138 27.33 30.98 -3.64
CA ARG A 138 28.41 30.84 -2.65
C ARG A 138 27.89 30.72 -1.22
N ASP A 139 26.88 31.51 -0.85
CA ASP A 139 26.27 31.42 0.49
C ASP A 139 25.64 30.04 0.72
N LEU A 140 25.05 29.45 -0.32
CA LEU A 140 24.36 28.16 -0.22
C LEU A 140 25.29 26.94 -0.16
N ARG A 141 26.61 27.10 -0.32
CA ARG A 141 27.57 25.97 -0.25
C ARG A 141 27.64 25.30 1.13
N THR A 142 27.25 26.03 2.18
CA THR A 142 27.23 25.52 3.56
C THR A 142 25.81 25.19 4.03
N VAL A 143 24.83 25.26 3.13
CA VAL A 143 23.44 24.91 3.38
C VAL A 143 23.20 23.52 2.79
N PHE A 144 22.64 22.63 3.60
CA PHE A 144 22.43 21.24 3.25
C PHE A 144 20.96 20.90 3.19
N LEU A 145 20.62 20.06 2.22
CA LEU A 145 19.29 19.48 2.04
C LEU A 145 18.98 18.53 3.20
N ILE A 146 17.73 18.58 3.66
CA ILE A 146 17.17 17.69 4.68
C ILE A 146 15.80 17.19 4.20
N ARG A 147 15.25 16.17 4.85
CA ARG A 147 13.88 15.68 4.58
C ARG A 147 12.87 16.82 4.69
N GLU A 148 11.97 16.89 3.72
CA GLU A 148 10.85 17.82 3.75
C GLU A 148 9.69 17.30 4.61
N VAL A 149 9.42 16.00 4.49
CA VAL A 149 8.30 15.33 5.16
C VAL A 149 8.80 14.74 6.47
N LEU A 150 8.32 15.27 7.59
CA LEU A 150 8.82 14.87 8.93
C LEU A 150 8.47 13.43 9.33
N SER A 151 7.50 12.79 8.67
CA SER A 151 7.23 11.35 8.87
C SER A 151 8.26 10.44 8.18
N ARG A 152 9.10 10.97 7.29
CA ARG A 152 10.24 10.24 6.69
C ARG A 152 11.46 10.26 7.61
N SER A 153 12.40 9.33 7.41
CA SER A 153 13.58 9.19 8.27
C SER A 153 14.54 10.39 8.21
N ASP A 154 15.05 10.86 9.36
CA ASP A 154 16.15 11.86 9.48
C ASP A 154 17.51 11.22 9.30
N ALA A 155 17.58 9.90 9.21
CA ALA A 155 18.84 9.18 9.16
C ALA A 155 19.75 9.65 8.01
N PHE A 156 19.21 10.36 7.02
CA PHE A 156 19.93 10.93 5.89
C PHE A 156 20.22 12.44 6.01
N ASP A 157 19.60 13.17 6.94
CA ASP A 157 19.67 14.65 7.01
C ASP A 157 21.09 15.17 7.30
N GLY A 158 21.91 14.41 8.02
CA GLY A 158 23.27 14.80 8.41
C GLY A 158 24.37 14.48 7.39
N ASN A 159 24.02 13.95 6.21
CA ASN A 159 25.00 13.60 5.17
C ASN A 159 25.57 14.79 4.39
N ALA A 160 25.29 16.02 4.82
CA ALA A 160 25.78 17.25 4.21
C ALA A 160 25.49 17.35 2.69
N TYR A 161 24.29 16.93 2.27
CA TYR A 161 23.85 17.01 0.87
C TYR A 161 23.78 18.47 0.40
N THR A 162 24.72 18.88 -0.44
CA THR A 162 24.71 20.24 -1.02
C THR A 162 23.56 20.40 -2.01
N ILE A 163 22.99 21.62 -2.08
CA ILE A 163 21.99 21.97 -3.09
C ILE A 163 22.66 22.01 -4.49
N PRO A 164 22.30 21.11 -5.43
CA PRO A 164 22.95 21.06 -6.73
C PRO A 164 22.41 22.12 -7.69
N THR A 165 23.25 22.54 -8.63
CA THR A 165 22.79 23.33 -9.78
C THR A 165 22.14 22.45 -10.84
N VAL A 166 21.35 23.05 -11.74
CA VAL A 166 20.80 22.36 -12.92
C VAL A 166 21.92 21.70 -13.75
N GLN A 167 23.06 22.36 -13.87
CA GLN A 167 24.24 21.87 -14.58
C GLN A 167 24.90 20.69 -13.86
N ASP A 168 24.93 20.69 -12.52
CA ASP A 168 25.49 19.58 -11.74
C ASP A 168 24.72 18.30 -12.03
N ILE A 169 23.39 18.34 -11.98
CA ILE A 169 22.54 17.17 -12.31
C ILE A 169 22.81 16.69 -13.74
N ALA A 170 22.77 17.60 -14.71
CA ALA A 170 22.94 17.25 -16.12
C ALA A 170 24.31 16.65 -16.44
N THR A 171 25.37 17.15 -15.79
CA THR A 171 26.75 16.73 -16.09
C THR A 171 27.17 15.49 -15.31
N GLN A 172 26.78 15.37 -14.04
CA GLN A 172 27.15 14.27 -13.17
C GLN A 172 26.31 13.01 -13.47
N LEU A 173 25.00 13.18 -13.70
CA LEU A 173 24.08 12.04 -13.85
C LEU A 173 23.71 11.74 -15.30
N LYS A 174 23.76 12.75 -16.18
CA LYS A 174 23.41 12.61 -17.62
C LYS A 174 22.09 11.87 -17.82
N PRO A 175 20.98 12.39 -17.25
CA PRO A 175 19.70 11.69 -17.27
C PRO A 175 19.22 11.42 -18.70
N ALA A 176 18.44 10.35 -18.87
CA ALA A 176 17.84 10.00 -20.16
C ALA A 176 16.92 11.11 -20.68
N ALA A 177 16.21 11.78 -19.77
CA ALA A 177 15.51 13.03 -20.02
C ALA A 177 15.48 13.89 -18.75
N PHE A 178 15.52 15.21 -18.94
CA PHE A 178 15.52 16.17 -17.84
C PHE A 178 14.31 17.10 -17.90
N TRP A 179 13.57 17.16 -16.80
CA TRP A 179 12.39 18.00 -16.63
C TRP A 179 12.68 19.13 -15.67
N LEU A 180 12.55 20.37 -16.16
CA LEU A 180 12.68 21.57 -15.34
C LEU A 180 11.30 22.18 -15.07
N ASN A 181 10.99 22.43 -13.79
CA ASN A 181 9.75 23.09 -13.40
C ASN A 181 10.02 24.48 -12.82
N VAL A 182 9.36 25.49 -13.38
CA VAL A 182 9.41 26.89 -12.93
C VAL A 182 8.13 27.22 -12.19
N GLN A 183 8.21 27.34 -10.87
CA GLN A 183 7.04 27.53 -10.01
C GLN A 183 6.52 28.98 -9.97
N HIS A 184 7.43 29.97 -9.90
CA HIS A 184 7.10 31.37 -9.60
C HIS A 184 7.80 32.40 -10.52
N ASP A 185 7.59 32.36 -11.85
CA ASP A 185 8.24 33.28 -12.82
C ASP A 185 7.92 34.76 -12.53
N ALA A 186 6.68 35.06 -12.15
CA ALA A 186 6.25 36.41 -11.78
C ALA A 186 7.02 36.93 -10.57
N PHE A 187 7.23 36.11 -9.54
CA PHE A 187 8.01 36.46 -8.35
C PHE A 187 9.45 36.83 -8.73
N TYR A 188 10.14 35.99 -9.51
CA TYR A 188 11.50 36.29 -9.95
C TYR A 188 11.58 37.59 -10.75
N THR A 189 10.60 37.86 -11.61
CA THR A 189 10.52 39.09 -12.40
C THR A 189 10.39 40.33 -11.50
N GLN A 190 9.55 40.28 -10.46
CA GLN A 190 9.42 41.37 -9.46
C GLN A 190 10.74 41.69 -8.75
N HIS A 191 11.61 40.69 -8.62
CA HIS A 191 12.92 40.80 -7.97
C HIS A 191 14.09 41.01 -8.95
N ASN A 192 13.81 41.45 -10.19
CA ASN A 192 14.81 41.71 -11.24
C ASN A 192 15.67 40.47 -11.62
N LEU A 193 15.10 39.28 -11.45
CA LEU A 193 15.64 38.01 -11.92
C LEU A 193 14.79 37.51 -13.09
N SER A 194 15.36 36.66 -13.96
CA SER A 194 14.67 36.20 -15.16
C SER A 194 14.91 34.71 -15.38
N MET A 195 13.88 33.90 -15.10
CA MET A 195 13.89 32.47 -15.38
C MET A 195 14.11 32.21 -16.87
N SER A 196 13.42 32.96 -17.74
CA SER A 196 13.62 32.87 -19.19
C SER A 196 15.07 33.08 -19.61
N SER A 197 15.76 34.06 -19.04
CA SER A 197 17.16 34.33 -19.38
C SER A 197 18.10 33.22 -18.89
N PHE A 198 17.85 32.71 -17.67
CA PHE A 198 18.57 31.57 -17.14
C PHE A 198 18.38 30.31 -18.02
N LEU A 199 17.12 29.96 -18.33
CA LEU A 199 16.77 28.77 -19.12
C LEU A 199 17.40 28.79 -20.52
N LEU A 200 17.37 29.94 -21.20
CA LEU A 200 18.03 30.09 -22.50
C LEU A 200 19.55 29.98 -22.39
N SER A 201 20.14 30.47 -21.30
CA SER A 201 21.57 30.34 -21.06
C SER A 201 21.97 28.89 -20.80
N VAL A 202 21.28 28.20 -19.88
CA VAL A 202 21.60 26.83 -19.49
C VAL A 202 21.31 25.82 -20.61
N SER A 203 20.31 26.08 -21.45
CA SER A 203 19.98 25.23 -22.62
C SER A 203 21.10 25.12 -23.66
N LYS A 204 22.13 25.99 -23.60
CA LYS A 204 23.31 25.90 -24.45
C LYS A 204 24.24 24.76 -24.05
N THR A 205 24.16 24.32 -22.80
CA THR A 205 25.05 23.30 -22.21
C THR A 205 24.31 22.10 -21.64
N VAL A 206 23.01 22.26 -21.34
CA VAL A 206 22.15 21.24 -20.76
C VAL A 206 21.00 20.97 -21.71
N THR A 207 20.72 19.70 -21.97
CA THR A 207 19.51 19.30 -22.70
C THR A 207 18.33 19.40 -21.75
N ILE A 208 17.31 20.16 -22.15
CA ILE A 208 16.05 20.30 -21.42
C ILE A 208 14.99 19.63 -22.29
N ASP A 209 14.43 18.52 -21.83
CA ASP A 209 13.45 17.74 -22.57
C ASP A 209 12.03 18.23 -22.28
N TYR A 210 11.78 18.63 -21.04
CA TYR A 210 10.50 19.12 -20.56
C TYR A 210 10.68 20.40 -19.75
N LEU A 211 9.76 21.35 -19.96
CA LEU A 211 9.70 22.58 -19.22
C LEU A 211 8.25 22.84 -18.79
N SER A 212 8.03 22.92 -17.48
CA SER A 212 6.71 23.19 -16.92
C SER A 212 6.66 24.45 -16.09
N SER A 213 5.46 25.00 -15.96
CA SER A 213 5.15 26.11 -15.07
C SER A 213 3.65 26.16 -14.83
N PRO A 214 3.21 26.63 -13.65
CA PRO A 214 1.81 26.90 -13.40
C PRO A 214 1.35 28.26 -13.95
N GLU A 215 2.26 29.13 -14.38
CA GLU A 215 1.94 30.47 -14.88
C GLU A 215 1.76 30.50 -16.40
N VAL A 216 0.61 30.96 -16.90
CA VAL A 216 0.35 31.07 -18.34
C VAL A 216 1.29 32.06 -19.03
N ASN A 217 1.58 33.20 -18.40
CA ASN A 217 2.46 34.22 -19.01
C ASN A 217 3.91 33.74 -19.17
N PHE A 218 4.38 32.79 -18.35
CA PHE A 218 5.70 32.19 -18.53
C PHE A 218 5.86 31.60 -19.94
N PHE A 219 4.89 30.81 -20.40
CA PHE A 219 4.92 30.20 -21.74
C PHE A 219 4.86 31.23 -22.86
N ARG A 220 4.10 32.31 -22.68
CA ARG A 220 4.03 33.41 -23.66
C ARG A 220 5.38 34.12 -23.81
N ASN A 221 6.09 34.28 -22.70
CA ASN A 221 7.38 34.97 -22.67
C ASN A 221 8.52 34.13 -23.25
N ILE A 222 8.49 32.81 -23.04
CA ILE A 222 9.61 31.93 -23.40
C ILE A 222 9.37 31.12 -24.68
N GLY A 223 8.12 30.87 -25.05
CA GLY A 223 7.76 29.85 -26.05
C GLY A 223 8.34 30.08 -27.44
N SER A 224 8.38 31.33 -27.90
CA SER A 224 8.98 31.69 -29.20
C SER A 224 10.50 31.76 -29.21
N ARG A 225 11.12 31.75 -28.01
CA ARG A 225 12.58 31.94 -27.84
C ARG A 225 13.35 30.63 -27.92
N PHE A 226 12.67 29.50 -27.68
CA PHE A 226 13.22 28.18 -27.97
C PHE A 226 13.01 27.84 -29.46
N GLY A 227 14.02 27.25 -30.09
CA GLY A 227 13.94 26.80 -31.49
C GLY A 227 13.03 25.57 -31.65
N ARG A 228 12.90 25.05 -32.87
CA ARG A 228 12.08 23.85 -33.19
C ARG A 228 12.47 22.58 -32.41
N LYS A 229 13.67 22.56 -31.83
CA LYS A 229 14.21 21.47 -30.99
C LYS A 229 14.17 21.83 -29.49
N GLY A 230 13.32 22.79 -29.10
CA GLY A 230 13.12 23.18 -27.71
C GLY A 230 12.42 22.11 -26.88
N PRO A 231 12.31 22.32 -25.56
CA PRO A 231 11.63 21.41 -24.66
C PRO A 231 10.15 21.29 -25.00
N LYS A 232 9.53 20.18 -24.57
CA LYS A 232 8.08 20.07 -24.48
C LYS A 232 7.57 20.99 -23.37
N PHE A 233 6.62 21.87 -23.71
CA PHE A 233 5.98 22.74 -22.73
C PHE A 233 4.80 22.03 -22.07
N VAL A 234 4.80 22.01 -20.74
CA VAL A 234 3.77 21.34 -19.93
C VAL A 234 3.17 22.33 -18.95
N PHE A 235 1.88 22.63 -19.10
CA PHE A 235 1.19 23.52 -18.17
C PHE A 235 0.85 22.77 -16.88
N ARG A 236 1.30 23.26 -15.73
CA ARG A 236 1.08 22.63 -14.43
C ARG A 236 -0.16 23.24 -13.76
N PHE A 237 -1.14 22.42 -13.43
CA PHE A 237 -2.25 22.82 -12.59
C PHE A 237 -1.86 22.70 -11.11
N LEU A 238 -2.36 23.63 -10.31
CA LEU A 238 -2.35 23.55 -8.84
C LEU A 238 -3.73 23.09 -8.35
N GLU A 239 -4.10 23.39 -7.11
CA GLU A 239 -5.44 23.07 -6.62
C GLU A 239 -6.51 23.84 -7.38
N LYS A 240 -7.74 23.32 -7.41
CA LYS A 240 -8.83 23.86 -8.25
C LYS A 240 -9.15 25.32 -7.93
N ASP A 241 -9.11 25.66 -6.64
CA ASP A 241 -9.42 26.99 -6.12
C ASP A 241 -8.24 27.96 -6.18
N ASP A 242 -7.02 27.46 -6.45
CA ASP A 242 -5.85 28.31 -6.62
C ASP A 242 -6.01 29.17 -7.88
N VAL A 243 -5.39 30.35 -7.86
CA VAL A 243 -5.46 31.34 -8.94
C VAL A 243 -4.13 31.43 -9.65
N ASP A 244 -4.15 31.32 -10.98
CA ASP A 244 -2.99 31.68 -11.79
C ASP A 244 -2.78 33.20 -11.70
N VAL A 245 -1.68 33.61 -11.07
CA VAL A 245 -1.28 35.02 -10.88
C VAL A 245 -1.19 35.79 -12.19
N SER A 246 -1.03 35.08 -13.31
CA SER A 246 -0.77 35.68 -14.62
C SER A 246 -2.05 35.98 -15.43
N THR A 247 -3.13 35.21 -15.22
CA THR A 247 -4.44 35.41 -15.86
C THR A 247 -5.54 35.84 -14.90
N ASN A 248 -5.28 35.75 -13.59
CA ASN A 248 -6.26 35.97 -12.51
C ASN A 248 -7.51 35.08 -12.66
N GLN A 249 -7.32 33.87 -13.18
CA GLN A 249 -8.36 32.83 -13.27
C GLN A 249 -7.99 31.66 -12.34
N THR A 250 -9.01 30.98 -11.82
CA THR A 250 -8.80 29.74 -11.08
C THR A 250 -8.34 28.62 -12.00
N TYR A 251 -7.60 27.65 -11.46
CA TYR A 251 -7.22 26.45 -12.22
C TYR A 251 -8.45 25.62 -12.64
N GLU A 252 -9.54 25.65 -11.88
CA GLU A 252 -10.83 25.09 -12.30
C GLU A 252 -11.40 25.77 -13.55
N SER A 253 -11.28 27.10 -13.68
CA SER A 253 -11.71 27.79 -14.91
C SER A 253 -10.82 27.42 -16.09
N LEU A 254 -9.50 27.37 -15.88
CA LEU A 254 -8.53 27.06 -16.93
C LEU A 254 -8.66 25.63 -17.44
N VAL A 255 -8.96 24.67 -16.56
CA VAL A 255 -9.08 23.26 -16.95
C VAL A 255 -10.26 23.02 -17.91
N GLY A 256 -11.28 23.88 -17.86
CA GLY A 256 -12.41 23.89 -18.80
C GLY A 256 -12.08 24.37 -20.21
N ASN A 257 -10.89 24.94 -20.46
CA ASN A 257 -10.51 25.48 -21.77
C ASN A 257 -9.20 24.87 -22.30
N LEU A 258 -9.23 23.57 -22.56
CA LEU A 258 -8.08 22.80 -23.09
C LEU A 258 -7.59 23.32 -24.45
N THR A 259 -8.47 23.87 -25.29
CA THR A 259 -8.07 24.47 -26.58
C THR A 259 -7.22 25.71 -26.39
N PHE A 260 -7.47 26.52 -25.36
CA PHE A 260 -6.63 27.66 -25.00
C PHE A 260 -5.25 27.18 -24.54
N ILE A 261 -5.20 26.18 -23.65
CA ILE A 261 -3.93 25.62 -23.16
C ILE A 261 -3.09 25.05 -24.31
N LYS A 262 -3.73 24.37 -25.26
CA LYS A 262 -3.07 23.82 -26.45
C LYS A 262 -2.35 24.86 -27.32
N THR A 263 -2.69 26.15 -27.19
CA THR A 263 -2.00 27.22 -27.94
C THR A 263 -0.55 27.45 -27.48
N PHE A 264 -0.20 27.03 -26.26
CA PHE A 264 1.14 27.27 -25.70
C PHE A 264 1.78 26.03 -25.05
N ALA A 265 1.03 24.97 -24.79
CA ALA A 265 1.54 23.73 -24.19
C ALA A 265 1.29 22.49 -25.07
N SER A 266 2.19 21.52 -24.99
CA SER A 266 2.04 20.19 -25.58
C SER A 266 1.51 19.14 -24.59
N GLY A 267 1.60 19.42 -23.29
CA GLY A 267 1.03 18.59 -22.25
C GLY A 267 0.55 19.39 -21.05
N ILE A 268 -0.05 18.69 -20.10
CA ILE A 268 -0.57 19.22 -18.85
C ILE A 268 -0.16 18.30 -17.69
N LEU A 269 0.20 18.88 -16.55
CA LEU A 269 0.46 18.16 -15.30
C LEU A 269 -0.62 18.52 -14.31
N VAL A 270 -1.32 17.54 -13.75
CA VAL A 270 -2.44 17.77 -12.81
C VAL A 270 -2.30 16.96 -11.53
N PRO A 271 -2.76 17.49 -10.38
CA PRO A 271 -3.01 16.67 -9.20
C PRO A 271 -3.95 15.49 -9.51
N LYS A 272 -3.70 14.34 -8.89
CA LYS A 272 -4.51 13.12 -9.04
C LYS A 272 -6.03 13.36 -8.90
N SER A 273 -6.43 14.31 -8.06
CA SER A 273 -7.83 14.69 -7.77
C SER A 273 -8.61 15.25 -8.97
N TYR A 274 -7.93 15.74 -10.01
CA TYR A 274 -8.59 16.16 -11.27
C TYR A 274 -9.09 14.98 -12.10
N ILE A 275 -8.43 13.82 -11.96
CA ILE A 275 -8.73 12.60 -12.72
C ILE A 275 -9.64 11.70 -11.89
N TRP A 276 -9.24 11.42 -10.66
CA TRP A 276 -9.99 10.62 -9.69
C TRP A 276 -10.33 11.51 -8.49
N PRO A 277 -11.51 12.16 -8.49
CA PRO A 277 -11.93 12.95 -7.34
C PRO A 277 -12.11 12.06 -6.11
N VAL A 278 -11.78 12.59 -4.94
CA VAL A 278 -11.83 11.86 -3.66
C VAL A 278 -12.74 12.61 -2.70
N GLU A 279 -13.66 11.90 -2.06
CA GLU A 279 -14.53 12.42 -0.99
C GLU A 279 -14.44 11.50 0.22
N SER A 280 -14.08 12.06 1.39
CA SER A 280 -13.91 11.30 2.64
C SER A 280 -13.01 10.06 2.49
N GLN A 281 -11.90 10.18 1.74
CA GLN A 281 -10.98 9.09 1.37
C GLN A 281 -11.57 7.97 0.50
N TYR A 282 -12.70 8.20 -0.19
CA TYR A 282 -13.23 7.29 -1.19
C TYR A 282 -13.16 7.91 -2.58
N LEU A 283 -12.83 7.09 -3.58
CA LEU A 283 -12.87 7.51 -4.98
C LEU A 283 -14.32 7.77 -5.41
N LEU A 284 -14.53 8.90 -6.06
CA LEU A 284 -15.69 9.17 -6.90
C LEU A 284 -15.43 8.62 -8.31
N PRO A 285 -16.46 8.55 -9.18
CA PRO A 285 -16.24 8.23 -10.59
C PRO A 285 -15.17 9.14 -11.21
N HIS A 286 -14.25 8.56 -11.97
CA HIS A 286 -13.24 9.36 -12.67
C HIS A 286 -13.89 10.34 -13.64
N THR A 287 -13.20 11.46 -13.88
CA THR A 287 -13.64 12.46 -14.85
C THR A 287 -13.31 12.03 -16.30
N SER A 288 -13.86 12.73 -17.29
CA SER A 288 -13.47 12.58 -18.71
C SER A 288 -12.18 13.31 -19.06
N PHE A 289 -11.50 13.89 -18.08
CA PHE A 289 -10.44 14.87 -18.28
C PHE A 289 -9.30 14.35 -19.15
N VAL A 290 -8.83 13.12 -18.91
CA VAL A 290 -7.73 12.52 -19.66
C VAL A 290 -8.11 12.38 -21.14
N GLN A 291 -9.30 11.83 -21.41
CA GLN A 291 -9.78 11.64 -22.78
C GLN A 291 -10.02 12.99 -23.50
N ASP A 292 -10.55 13.99 -22.79
CA ASP A 292 -10.79 15.32 -23.36
C ASP A 292 -9.47 16.04 -23.69
N ALA A 293 -8.47 15.93 -22.81
CA ALA A 293 -7.11 16.44 -23.06
C ALA A 293 -6.44 15.74 -24.23
N HIS A 294 -6.54 14.40 -24.32
CA HIS A 294 -6.03 13.65 -25.46
C HIS A 294 -6.71 14.05 -26.76
N LYS A 295 -8.03 14.26 -26.75
CA LYS A 295 -8.79 14.75 -27.91
C LYS A 295 -8.35 16.16 -28.33
N ALA A 296 -7.95 17.01 -27.38
CA ALA A 296 -7.33 18.30 -27.65
C ALA A 296 -5.84 18.20 -28.08
N GLY A 297 -5.27 17.00 -28.08
CA GLY A 297 -3.87 16.73 -28.45
C GLY A 297 -2.87 17.12 -27.36
N LEU A 298 -3.26 17.07 -26.09
CA LEU A 298 -2.41 17.33 -24.92
C LEU A 298 -2.02 16.02 -24.23
N GLU A 299 -0.73 15.82 -23.97
CA GLU A 299 -0.26 14.74 -23.07
C GLU A 299 -0.71 15.06 -21.63
N VAL A 300 -1.11 14.05 -20.85
CA VAL A 300 -1.56 14.21 -19.46
C VAL A 300 -0.60 13.53 -18.50
N TYR A 301 -0.04 14.31 -17.59
CA TYR A 301 0.80 13.83 -16.51
C TYR A 301 0.06 14.00 -15.18
N ALA A 302 0.12 13.01 -14.29
CA ALA A 302 -0.51 13.07 -12.98
C ALA A 302 0.53 13.20 -11.87
N SER A 303 0.28 14.06 -10.87
CA SER A 303 1.17 14.32 -9.74
C SER A 303 0.56 13.98 -8.39
N GLY A 304 1.42 13.81 -7.38
CA GLY A 304 1.04 13.55 -5.99
C GLY A 304 1.10 12.07 -5.61
N PHE A 305 1.87 11.27 -6.35
CA PHE A 305 2.07 9.86 -6.01
C PHE A 305 3.18 9.70 -4.99
N ALA A 306 2.84 9.10 -3.87
CA ALA A 306 3.78 8.76 -2.81
C ALA A 306 3.21 7.57 -2.02
N ASN A 307 4.09 6.64 -1.67
CA ASN A 307 3.72 5.36 -1.08
C ASN A 307 3.41 5.46 0.42
N ASP A 308 3.84 6.55 1.06
CA ASP A 308 3.86 6.77 2.50
C ASP A 308 2.79 7.77 2.99
N PHE A 309 1.81 8.07 2.14
CA PHE A 309 0.63 8.88 2.48
C PHE A 309 -0.66 8.07 2.40
N ASP A 310 -1.70 8.57 3.08
CA ASP A 310 -3.04 8.01 2.99
C ASP A 310 -3.55 8.06 1.54
N ILE A 311 -3.83 6.88 0.99
CA ILE A 311 -4.51 6.72 -0.29
C ILE A 311 -5.95 6.29 -0.07
N ALA A 312 -6.80 6.47 -1.08
CA ALA A 312 -8.22 6.12 -0.97
C ALA A 312 -8.42 4.65 -0.55
N TYR A 313 -9.43 4.40 0.30
CA TYR A 313 -9.76 3.05 0.79
C TYR A 313 -10.01 2.04 -0.33
N ASN A 314 -10.42 2.52 -1.52
CA ASN A 314 -10.61 1.73 -2.73
C ASN A 314 -9.35 0.97 -3.19
N TYR A 315 -8.17 1.43 -2.79
CA TYR A 315 -6.89 0.79 -3.12
C TYR A 315 -6.40 -0.17 -2.04
N SER A 316 -7.12 -0.34 -0.93
CA SER A 316 -6.71 -1.24 0.16
C SER A 316 -5.27 -0.97 0.64
N SER A 317 -4.90 0.30 0.76
CA SER A 317 -3.55 0.79 1.13
C SER A 317 -2.42 0.32 0.21
N ASP A 318 -2.72 -0.14 -1.01
CA ASP A 318 -1.75 -0.60 -2.00
C ASP A 318 -1.35 0.52 -2.97
N PRO A 319 -0.14 1.11 -2.86
CA PRO A 319 0.27 2.20 -3.75
C PRO A 319 0.39 1.72 -5.20
N LEU A 320 0.80 0.47 -5.44
CA LEU A 320 0.91 -0.09 -6.79
C LEU A 320 -0.46 -0.17 -7.47
N ALA A 321 -1.53 -0.49 -6.73
CA ALA A 321 -2.90 -0.44 -7.23
C ALA A 321 -3.32 0.99 -7.62
N GLU A 322 -2.89 2.00 -6.87
CA GLU A 322 -3.12 3.40 -7.22
C GLU A 322 -2.46 3.73 -8.56
N TYR A 323 -1.17 3.46 -8.77
CA TYR A 323 -0.51 3.72 -10.06
C TYR A 323 -1.22 3.05 -11.24
N LEU A 324 -1.59 1.78 -11.09
CA LEU A 324 -2.32 1.04 -12.13
C LEU A 324 -3.67 1.68 -12.47
N SER A 325 -4.35 2.31 -11.51
CA SER A 325 -5.63 2.99 -11.76
C SER A 325 -5.52 4.23 -12.66
N PHE A 326 -4.33 4.81 -12.81
CA PHE A 326 -4.07 5.94 -13.72
C PHE A 326 -3.44 5.50 -15.04
N MET A 327 -2.79 4.34 -15.07
CA MET A 327 -2.02 3.86 -16.22
C MET A 327 -2.75 2.78 -17.03
N ASP A 328 -3.46 1.87 -16.36
CA ASP A 328 -4.01 0.65 -16.94
C ASP A 328 -5.34 0.24 -16.28
N ASN A 329 -6.32 1.13 -16.32
CA ASN A 329 -7.67 0.86 -15.79
C ASN A 329 -8.66 0.36 -16.88
N GLY A 330 -8.21 0.26 -18.14
CA GLY A 330 -9.00 -0.14 -19.29
C GLY A 330 -9.79 0.97 -20.00
N ASN A 331 -9.89 2.18 -19.43
CA ASN A 331 -10.66 3.31 -19.97
C ASN A 331 -9.80 4.54 -20.36
N PHE A 332 -8.64 4.72 -19.74
CA PHE A 332 -7.62 5.67 -20.19
C PHE A 332 -6.24 5.26 -19.65
N SER A 333 -5.19 5.91 -20.17
CA SER A 333 -3.85 5.89 -19.59
C SER A 333 -3.33 7.32 -19.56
N VAL A 334 -2.86 7.81 -18.41
CA VAL A 334 -2.07 9.06 -18.37
C VAL A 334 -0.75 8.85 -19.11
N ASP A 335 -0.20 9.89 -19.72
CA ASP A 335 1.08 9.87 -20.44
C ASP A 335 2.29 9.82 -19.50
N GLY A 336 2.10 10.07 -18.21
CA GLY A 336 3.09 9.77 -17.18
C GLY A 336 2.66 10.15 -15.76
N VAL A 337 3.48 9.76 -14.79
CA VAL A 337 3.27 10.07 -13.37
C VAL A 337 4.50 10.71 -12.75
N LEU A 338 4.28 11.75 -11.96
CA LEU A 338 5.27 12.39 -11.10
C LEU A 338 5.18 11.79 -9.70
N SER A 339 6.26 11.14 -9.27
CA SER A 339 6.28 10.29 -8.08
C SER A 339 7.52 10.54 -7.22
N ASP A 340 7.32 10.43 -5.90
CA ASP A 340 8.38 10.39 -4.89
C ASP A 340 9.06 9.01 -4.82
N PHE A 341 8.38 7.97 -5.32
CA PHE A 341 8.77 6.56 -5.29
C PHE A 341 8.80 6.01 -6.73
N PRO A 342 9.76 6.46 -7.57
CA PRO A 342 9.79 6.10 -8.99
C PRO A 342 10.02 4.60 -9.23
N LEU A 343 10.50 3.84 -8.24
CA LEU A 343 10.57 2.37 -8.27
C LEU A 343 9.17 1.75 -8.39
N THR A 344 8.20 2.18 -7.59
CA THR A 344 6.80 1.68 -7.63
C THR A 344 6.15 2.02 -8.96
N ALA A 345 6.34 3.24 -9.46
CA ALA A 345 5.85 3.64 -10.77
C ALA A 345 6.48 2.81 -11.90
N SER A 346 7.78 2.51 -11.78
CA SER A 346 8.52 1.67 -12.73
C SER A 346 7.99 0.24 -12.77
N SER A 347 7.77 -0.36 -11.61
CA SER A 347 7.19 -1.71 -11.52
C SER A 347 5.76 -1.73 -12.04
N ALA A 348 4.95 -0.70 -11.76
CA ALA A 348 3.58 -0.56 -12.29
C ALA A 348 3.55 -0.61 -13.82
N VAL A 349 4.40 0.20 -14.47
CA VAL A 349 4.45 0.31 -15.93
C VAL A 349 4.96 -0.97 -16.58
N ASP A 350 6.07 -1.54 -16.11
CA ASP A 350 6.75 -2.64 -16.81
C ASP A 350 6.27 -4.04 -16.37
N CYS A 351 6.03 -4.25 -15.08
CA CYS A 351 5.83 -5.58 -14.50
C CYS A 351 4.37 -5.95 -14.26
N PHE A 352 3.54 -4.94 -13.93
CA PHE A 352 2.19 -5.14 -13.43
C PHE A 352 1.08 -4.65 -14.36
N SER A 353 1.43 -3.89 -15.39
CA SER A 353 0.47 -3.46 -16.40
C SER A 353 0.04 -4.60 -17.32
N HIS A 354 -1.19 -4.50 -17.78
CA HIS A 354 -1.89 -5.36 -18.73
C HIS A 354 -1.94 -6.83 -18.29
N LEU A 355 -1.83 -7.10 -16.99
CA LEU A 355 -2.03 -8.43 -16.44
C LEU A 355 -3.49 -8.82 -16.63
N GLY A 356 -3.76 -9.71 -17.59
CA GLY A 356 -5.10 -10.26 -17.79
C GLY A 356 -5.57 -10.98 -16.53
N SER A 357 -6.89 -11.05 -16.33
CA SER A 357 -7.49 -11.79 -15.20
C SER A 357 -7.07 -13.28 -15.15
N ASN A 358 -6.70 -13.85 -16.31
CA ASN A 358 -6.20 -15.21 -16.47
C ASN A 358 -4.66 -15.28 -16.66
N ALA A 359 -3.91 -14.25 -16.27
CA ALA A 359 -2.45 -14.26 -16.37
C ALA A 359 -1.88 -15.47 -15.62
N SER A 360 -0.99 -16.22 -16.28
CA SER A 360 -0.35 -17.40 -15.69
C SER A 360 0.55 -16.98 -14.53
N THR A 361 0.58 -17.80 -13.49
CA THR A 361 1.52 -17.67 -12.37
C THR A 361 2.95 -17.77 -12.88
N GLN A 362 3.80 -16.83 -12.46
CA GLN A 362 5.19 -16.71 -12.89
C GLN A 362 6.19 -17.18 -11.82
N VAL A 363 5.76 -17.22 -10.56
CA VAL A 363 6.53 -17.71 -9.41
C VAL A 363 5.65 -18.64 -8.57
N ASP A 364 6.24 -19.69 -8.01
CA ASP A 364 5.52 -20.70 -7.23
C ASP A 364 5.71 -20.46 -5.73
N PHE A 365 4.69 -19.91 -5.09
CA PHE A 365 4.52 -19.83 -3.64
C PHE A 365 3.03 -19.81 -3.31
N LEU A 366 2.65 -20.18 -2.08
CA LEU A 366 1.26 -20.12 -1.63
C LEU A 366 0.87 -18.74 -1.11
N VAL A 367 -0.22 -18.18 -1.64
CA VAL A 367 -0.93 -17.04 -1.07
C VAL A 367 -1.98 -17.55 -0.09
N ILE A 368 -1.70 -17.43 1.21
CA ILE A 368 -2.58 -17.84 2.30
C ILE A 368 -3.21 -16.58 2.88
N SER A 369 -4.53 -16.55 2.98
CA SER A 369 -5.22 -15.44 3.66
C SER A 369 -4.92 -15.45 5.16
N LYS A 370 -5.15 -14.33 5.83
CA LYS A 370 -5.23 -14.25 7.30
C LYS A 370 -6.64 -13.84 7.68
N ASN A 371 -7.44 -14.79 8.17
CA ASN A 371 -8.86 -14.64 8.45
C ASN A 371 -9.66 -14.12 7.23
N GLY A 372 -9.29 -14.54 6.01
CA GLY A 372 -9.81 -13.97 4.75
C GLY A 372 -9.08 -12.68 4.34
N ALA A 373 -9.75 -11.79 3.61
CA ALA A 373 -9.24 -10.45 3.30
C ALA A 373 -9.52 -9.50 4.47
N SER A 374 -8.94 -9.80 5.64
CA SER A 374 -9.22 -9.08 6.90
C SER A 374 -8.77 -7.61 6.88
N GLY A 375 -7.92 -7.24 5.93
CA GLY A 375 -7.54 -5.86 5.64
C GLY A 375 -8.68 -5.01 5.06
N ASP A 376 -9.65 -5.65 4.41
CA ASP A 376 -10.78 -4.98 3.75
C ASP A 376 -12.11 -5.13 4.50
N TYR A 377 -12.29 -6.26 5.20
CA TYR A 377 -13.52 -6.64 5.90
C TYR A 377 -13.21 -7.20 7.29
N PRO A 378 -14.17 -7.23 8.22
CA PRO A 378 -14.03 -7.97 9.47
C PRO A 378 -13.62 -9.41 9.19
N GLY A 379 -12.52 -9.85 9.82
CA GLY A 379 -11.95 -11.18 9.59
C GLY A 379 -12.93 -12.31 9.93
N CYS A 380 -12.72 -13.47 9.33
CA CYS A 380 -13.54 -14.67 9.52
C CYS A 380 -15.01 -14.54 9.09
N THR A 381 -15.34 -13.53 8.28
CA THR A 381 -16.68 -13.35 7.71
C THR A 381 -16.83 -13.93 6.31
N ASP A 382 -18.07 -14.21 5.93
CA ASP A 382 -18.46 -14.58 4.56
C ASP A 382 -17.91 -13.61 3.49
N LEU A 383 -17.95 -12.30 3.75
CA LEU A 383 -17.40 -11.28 2.85
C LEU A 383 -15.87 -11.30 2.79
N ALA A 384 -15.19 -11.41 3.94
CA ALA A 384 -13.73 -11.50 3.98
C ALA A 384 -13.22 -12.72 3.20
N TYR A 385 -13.85 -13.88 3.34
CA TYR A 385 -13.46 -15.08 2.57
C TYR A 385 -13.81 -14.97 1.10
N SER A 386 -15.00 -14.44 0.76
CA SER A 386 -15.39 -14.24 -0.64
C SER A 386 -14.43 -13.29 -1.35
N LYS A 387 -14.00 -12.22 -0.67
CA LYS A 387 -13.00 -11.27 -1.17
C LYS A 387 -11.63 -11.95 -1.33
N ALA A 388 -11.15 -12.71 -0.34
CA ALA A 388 -9.88 -13.44 -0.45
C ALA A 388 -9.84 -14.41 -1.64
N ILE A 389 -10.93 -15.16 -1.87
CA ILE A 389 -11.06 -16.07 -3.02
C ILE A 389 -11.02 -15.28 -4.33
N LYS A 390 -11.78 -14.18 -4.42
CA LYS A 390 -11.82 -13.30 -5.60
C LYS A 390 -10.47 -12.67 -5.90
N ASP A 391 -9.75 -12.27 -4.86
CA ASP A 391 -8.43 -11.66 -4.94
C ASP A 391 -7.33 -12.64 -5.33
N GLY A 392 -7.62 -13.95 -5.29
CA GLY A 392 -6.71 -14.99 -5.77
C GLY A 392 -5.86 -15.63 -4.69
N ALA A 393 -6.34 -15.69 -3.44
CA ALA A 393 -5.77 -16.57 -2.43
C ALA A 393 -5.74 -18.02 -2.94
N ASP A 394 -4.62 -18.72 -2.75
CA ASP A 394 -4.51 -20.16 -3.00
C ASP A 394 -5.16 -20.94 -1.84
N VAL A 395 -5.08 -20.40 -0.62
CA VAL A 395 -5.58 -21.02 0.61
C VAL A 395 -6.30 -19.97 1.42
N ILE A 396 -7.47 -20.31 1.94
CA ILE A 396 -8.11 -19.55 3.01
C ILE A 396 -7.91 -20.23 4.36
N ASP A 397 -7.70 -19.44 5.40
CA ASP A 397 -7.47 -19.89 6.76
C ASP A 397 -8.70 -19.69 7.64
N CYS A 398 -8.81 -20.46 8.71
CA CYS A 398 -9.83 -20.31 9.75
C CYS A 398 -9.13 -20.37 11.11
N SER A 399 -9.02 -19.21 11.77
CA SER A 399 -8.68 -19.15 13.20
C SER A 399 -9.84 -19.76 13.99
N LEU A 400 -9.66 -20.97 14.49
CA LEU A 400 -10.77 -21.77 15.02
C LEU A 400 -11.08 -21.44 16.48
N GLN A 401 -12.36 -21.24 16.77
CA GLN A 401 -12.89 -21.13 18.13
C GLN A 401 -14.04 -22.12 18.35
N LEU A 402 -14.30 -22.46 19.62
CA LEU A 402 -15.46 -23.24 20.03
C LEU A 402 -16.43 -22.37 20.83
N SER A 403 -17.72 -22.48 20.54
CA SER A 403 -18.77 -21.96 21.40
C SER A 403 -18.95 -22.83 22.65
N SER A 404 -19.70 -22.34 23.64
CA SER A 404 -19.99 -23.07 24.89
C SER A 404 -20.74 -24.39 24.69
N ASP A 405 -21.49 -24.52 23.60
CA ASP A 405 -22.20 -25.72 23.14
C ASP A 405 -21.36 -26.58 22.18
N GLY A 406 -20.07 -26.28 22.03
CA GLY A 406 -19.10 -27.09 21.31
C GLY A 406 -19.14 -26.97 19.79
N ILE A 407 -19.78 -25.92 19.24
CA ILE A 407 -19.85 -25.68 17.79
C ILE A 407 -18.56 -24.97 17.34
N PRO A 408 -17.83 -25.53 16.35
CA PRO A 408 -16.64 -24.89 15.78
C PRO A 408 -16.99 -23.79 14.77
N PHE A 409 -16.33 -22.65 14.90
CA PHE A 409 -16.48 -21.50 14.01
C PHE A 409 -15.17 -20.72 13.83
N CYS A 410 -15.11 -19.89 12.79
CA CYS A 410 -13.93 -19.06 12.54
C CYS A 410 -14.08 -17.71 13.26
N SER A 411 -13.06 -17.31 14.03
CA SER A 411 -12.94 -16.01 14.68
C SER A 411 -11.47 -15.68 14.93
N SER A 412 -11.05 -14.44 14.66
CA SER A 412 -9.66 -14.01 14.77
C SER A 412 -9.12 -14.03 16.21
N SER A 413 -10.02 -14.04 17.21
CA SER A 413 -9.67 -14.12 18.62
C SER A 413 -10.64 -15.02 19.39
N ILE A 414 -10.13 -15.61 20.47
CA ILE A 414 -10.93 -16.33 21.48
C ILE A 414 -11.71 -15.35 22.38
N ASP A 415 -11.20 -14.13 22.56
CA ASP A 415 -11.94 -13.02 23.18
C ASP A 415 -12.76 -12.30 22.10
N LEU A 416 -14.08 -12.41 22.20
CA LEU A 416 -15.01 -11.81 21.25
C LEU A 416 -14.98 -10.27 21.32
N GLY A 417 -14.41 -9.68 22.37
CA GLY A 417 -14.21 -8.23 22.50
C GLY A 417 -13.27 -7.63 21.47
N GLU A 418 -12.32 -8.42 20.97
CA GLU A 418 -11.28 -7.96 20.03
C GLU A 418 -11.78 -7.93 18.57
N SER A 419 -12.84 -8.67 18.26
CA SER A 419 -13.31 -8.87 16.87
C SER A 419 -14.81 -8.65 16.68
N MET A 420 -15.54 -8.31 17.75
CA MET A 420 -17.00 -8.15 17.73
C MET A 420 -17.48 -7.07 18.69
N ASN A 421 -18.71 -6.62 18.51
CA ASN A 421 -19.36 -5.64 19.39
C ASN A 421 -19.88 -6.23 20.73
N VAL A 422 -19.27 -7.32 21.24
CA VAL A 422 -19.81 -8.08 22.38
C VAL A 422 -19.94 -7.23 23.65
N VAL A 423 -19.05 -6.26 23.86
CA VAL A 423 -19.08 -5.33 25.00
C VAL A 423 -20.31 -4.40 24.96
N GLN A 424 -20.85 -4.16 23.77
CA GLN A 424 -22.06 -3.37 23.54
C GLN A 424 -23.35 -4.22 23.50
N SER A 425 -23.22 -5.53 23.75
CA SER A 425 -24.34 -6.48 23.69
C SER A 425 -24.92 -6.79 25.08
N PRO A 426 -26.06 -7.50 25.17
CA PRO A 426 -26.59 -8.01 26.44
C PRO A 426 -25.62 -8.95 27.19
N PHE A 427 -24.60 -9.48 26.52
CA PHE A 427 -23.63 -10.42 27.10
C PHE A 427 -22.49 -9.74 27.85
N ARG A 428 -22.43 -8.40 27.91
CA ARG A 428 -21.34 -7.64 28.56
C ARG A 428 -21.05 -8.08 30.01
N ASN A 429 -22.07 -8.56 30.72
CA ASN A 429 -21.96 -9.01 32.11
C ASN A 429 -21.39 -10.43 32.25
N ARG A 430 -21.12 -11.14 31.14
CA ARG A 430 -20.47 -12.47 31.13
C ARG A 430 -18.95 -12.38 30.99
N SER A 431 -18.37 -11.21 31.23
CA SER A 431 -16.92 -11.05 31.23
C SER A 431 -16.28 -11.83 32.38
N SER A 432 -15.12 -12.43 32.12
CA SER A 432 -14.35 -13.20 33.09
C SER A 432 -12.85 -13.05 32.83
N THR A 433 -12.02 -13.28 33.86
CA THR A 433 -10.57 -13.38 33.70
C THR A 433 -10.17 -14.84 33.53
N VAL A 434 -9.37 -15.13 32.49
CA VAL A 434 -8.80 -16.45 32.23
C VAL A 434 -7.29 -16.29 32.09
N PRO A 435 -6.52 -16.48 33.18
CA PRO A 435 -5.08 -16.20 33.20
C PRO A 435 -4.28 -16.98 32.15
N GLU A 436 -4.74 -18.16 31.75
CA GLU A 436 -4.13 -18.98 30.70
C GLU A 436 -4.25 -18.37 29.29
N ILE A 437 -5.19 -17.44 29.08
CA ILE A 437 -5.41 -16.76 27.79
C ILE A 437 -4.92 -15.32 27.85
N GLY A 438 -5.23 -14.60 28.93
CA GLY A 438 -4.86 -13.19 29.05
C GLY A 438 -5.11 -12.59 30.43
N PRO A 439 -4.41 -11.49 30.77
CA PRO A 439 -4.50 -10.88 32.07
C PRO A 439 -5.76 -10.03 32.26
N LEU A 440 -6.39 -9.59 31.17
CA LEU A 440 -7.56 -8.72 31.20
C LEU A 440 -8.87 -9.53 31.19
N PRO A 441 -9.93 -9.03 31.84
CA PRO A 441 -11.25 -9.65 31.75
C PRO A 441 -11.79 -9.49 30.31
N GLY A 442 -12.24 -10.60 29.73
CA GLY A 442 -12.71 -10.70 28.35
C GLY A 442 -14.04 -11.46 28.27
N ILE A 443 -14.67 -11.49 27.09
CA ILE A 443 -15.86 -12.31 26.84
C ILE A 443 -15.48 -13.38 25.83
N TYR A 444 -15.18 -14.56 26.36
CA TYR A 444 -14.61 -15.65 25.58
C TYR A 444 -15.65 -16.43 24.78
N SER A 445 -15.24 -16.94 23.62
CA SER A 445 -16.08 -17.75 22.72
C SER A 445 -16.77 -18.93 23.44
N PHE A 446 -16.04 -19.63 24.30
CA PHE A 446 -16.55 -20.77 25.08
C PHE A 446 -17.52 -20.39 26.21
N SER A 447 -17.81 -19.10 26.41
CA SER A 447 -18.79 -18.60 27.40
C SER A 447 -20.18 -18.35 26.83
N LEU A 448 -20.32 -18.35 25.49
CA LEU A 448 -21.58 -18.07 24.79
C LEU A 448 -21.96 -19.26 23.90
N ALA A 449 -23.25 -19.54 23.76
CA ALA A 449 -23.73 -20.53 22.78
C ALA A 449 -23.57 -20.00 21.36
N TRP A 450 -23.45 -20.87 20.36
CA TRP A 450 -23.29 -20.43 18.96
C TRP A 450 -24.45 -19.52 18.51
N SER A 451 -25.69 -19.85 18.91
CA SER A 451 -26.86 -19.02 18.63
C SER A 451 -26.79 -17.62 19.26
N GLU A 452 -26.10 -17.47 20.39
CA GLU A 452 -25.85 -16.16 21.02
C GLU A 452 -24.79 -15.38 20.24
N ILE A 453 -23.68 -16.04 19.86
CA ILE A 453 -22.58 -15.45 19.08
C ILE A 453 -23.09 -14.95 17.71
N GLN A 454 -24.00 -15.68 17.07
CA GLN A 454 -24.61 -15.29 15.79
C GLN A 454 -25.43 -13.99 15.87
N THR A 455 -25.77 -13.50 17.07
CA THR A 455 -26.45 -12.21 17.25
C THR A 455 -25.49 -11.01 17.29
N LEU A 456 -24.19 -11.27 17.44
CA LEU A 456 -23.15 -10.24 17.51
C LEU A 456 -22.83 -9.69 16.12
N LYS A 457 -22.34 -8.45 16.10
CA LYS A 457 -21.80 -7.81 14.89
C LYS A 457 -20.29 -7.97 14.87
N PRO A 458 -19.71 -8.50 13.78
CA PRO A 458 -18.26 -8.45 13.56
C PRO A 458 -17.75 -7.01 13.58
N ALA A 459 -16.48 -6.84 13.93
CA ALA A 459 -15.77 -5.58 13.90
C ALA A 459 -14.43 -5.77 13.17
N ILE A 460 -14.10 -4.85 12.26
CA ILE A 460 -12.81 -4.86 11.58
C ILE A 460 -11.69 -4.48 12.56
N GLU A 461 -10.60 -5.23 12.53
CA GLU A 461 -9.42 -4.93 13.34
C GLU A 461 -8.72 -3.68 12.79
N ASN A 462 -8.27 -2.79 13.69
CA ASN A 462 -7.49 -1.62 13.32
C ASN A 462 -6.17 -1.65 14.09
N PRO A 463 -5.14 -2.35 13.59
CA PRO A 463 -3.92 -2.64 14.36
C PRO A 463 -3.15 -1.39 14.80
N TYR A 464 -3.41 -0.24 14.17
CA TYR A 464 -2.69 1.00 14.39
C TYR A 464 -3.57 2.16 14.88
N SER A 465 -4.85 1.94 15.18
CA SER A 465 -5.77 3.03 15.51
C SER A 465 -5.51 3.69 16.86
N ARG A 466 -5.00 2.93 17.85
CA ARG A 466 -4.81 3.45 19.23
C ARG A 466 -3.71 4.50 19.30
N ASP A 467 -2.62 4.27 18.57
CA ASP A 467 -1.40 5.07 18.69
C ASP A 467 -1.23 6.05 17.50
N TYR A 468 -1.82 5.75 16.34
CA TYR A 468 -1.50 6.46 15.09
C TYR A 468 -2.72 6.93 14.27
N ASN A 469 -3.95 6.72 14.75
CA ASN A 469 -5.19 7.08 14.02
C ASN A 469 -5.27 6.53 12.58
N LEU A 470 -4.54 5.45 12.28
CA LEU A 470 -4.63 4.76 10.99
C LEU A 470 -5.77 3.72 11.07
N PHE A 471 -6.84 3.99 10.34
CA PHE A 471 -8.05 3.16 10.31
C PHE A 471 -8.20 2.44 8.97
N ARG A 472 -8.60 1.17 9.01
CA ARG A 472 -9.13 0.44 7.84
C ARG A 472 -10.49 0.99 7.44
N ASN A 473 -10.96 0.60 6.26
CA ASN A 473 -12.18 1.12 5.62
C ASN A 473 -13.39 1.23 6.58
N PRO A 474 -13.78 2.45 7.00
CA PRO A 474 -14.85 2.64 7.96
C PRO A 474 -16.24 2.22 7.45
N ARG A 475 -16.48 2.21 6.13
CA ARG A 475 -17.75 1.76 5.55
C ARG A 475 -17.97 0.27 5.72
N GLU A 476 -16.89 -0.50 5.81
CA GLU A 476 -16.94 -1.97 5.94
C GLU A 476 -16.70 -2.44 7.38
N ARG A 477 -16.62 -1.53 8.36
CA ARG A 477 -16.20 -1.81 9.75
C ARG A 477 -16.95 -2.93 10.47
N SER A 478 -18.16 -3.27 10.01
CA SER A 478 -19.01 -4.30 10.61
C SER A 478 -19.74 -5.15 9.57
N SER A 479 -19.22 -5.20 8.35
CA SER A 479 -19.84 -5.91 7.23
C SER A 479 -19.58 -7.42 7.32
N GLY A 480 -20.52 -8.20 6.80
CA GLY A 480 -20.45 -9.66 6.77
C GLY A 480 -20.94 -10.34 8.06
N LYS A 481 -20.84 -11.66 8.08
CA LYS A 481 -21.26 -12.55 9.18
C LYS A 481 -20.19 -13.60 9.42
N LEU A 482 -19.91 -13.90 10.69
CA LEU A 482 -19.04 -15.03 11.03
C LEU A 482 -19.61 -16.33 10.44
N VAL A 483 -18.69 -17.19 10.04
CA VAL A 483 -19.01 -18.50 9.46
C VAL A 483 -18.72 -19.61 10.45
N SER A 484 -19.58 -20.63 10.48
CA SER A 484 -19.24 -21.89 11.14
C SER A 484 -18.10 -22.58 10.38
N LEU A 485 -17.38 -23.51 11.03
CA LEU A 485 -16.35 -24.28 10.34
C LEU A 485 -16.95 -25.09 9.17
N SER A 486 -18.19 -25.59 9.33
CA SER A 486 -18.91 -26.28 8.26
C SER A 486 -19.16 -25.38 7.05
N ASP A 487 -19.65 -24.15 7.27
CA ASP A 487 -19.91 -23.19 6.20
C ASP A 487 -18.61 -22.76 5.49
N PHE A 488 -17.54 -22.54 6.25
CA PHE A 488 -16.21 -22.27 5.72
C PHE A 488 -15.69 -23.40 4.81
N LEU A 489 -15.83 -24.65 5.25
CA LEU A 489 -15.42 -25.81 4.46
C LEU A 489 -16.26 -26.00 3.20
N ASN A 490 -17.56 -25.69 3.27
CA ASN A 490 -18.44 -25.70 2.10
C ASN A 490 -18.09 -24.60 1.10
N LEU A 491 -17.76 -23.39 1.58
CA LEU A 491 -17.27 -22.30 0.74
C LEU A 491 -16.00 -22.72 -0.02
N ALA A 492 -15.03 -23.32 0.69
CA ALA A 492 -13.79 -23.79 0.08
C ALA A 492 -14.02 -24.92 -0.94
N LYS A 493 -14.92 -25.86 -0.63
CA LYS A 493 -15.27 -26.99 -1.51
C LYS A 493 -15.90 -26.53 -2.82
N ASN A 494 -16.72 -25.48 -2.76
CA ASN A 494 -17.42 -24.93 -3.92
C ASN A 494 -16.55 -23.99 -4.77
N SER A 495 -15.38 -23.57 -4.27
CA SER A 495 -14.45 -22.74 -5.03
C SER A 495 -13.57 -23.58 -5.95
N SER A 496 -13.48 -23.23 -7.23
CA SER A 496 -12.56 -23.88 -8.17
C SER A 496 -11.13 -23.35 -8.07
N SER A 497 -10.92 -22.12 -7.57
CA SER A 497 -9.61 -21.46 -7.52
C SER A 497 -8.76 -21.86 -6.31
N LEU A 498 -9.39 -22.24 -5.19
CA LEU A 498 -8.65 -22.59 -3.98
C LEU A 498 -7.91 -23.92 -4.12
N ALA A 499 -6.68 -23.99 -3.65
CA ALA A 499 -5.90 -25.22 -3.54
C ALA A 499 -6.14 -25.96 -2.21
N GLY A 500 -6.57 -25.27 -1.16
CA GLY A 500 -6.78 -25.86 0.16
C GLY A 500 -7.37 -24.93 1.20
N VAL A 501 -7.48 -25.45 2.42
CA VAL A 501 -7.86 -24.73 3.63
C VAL A 501 -6.81 -24.91 4.71
N LEU A 502 -6.66 -23.88 5.54
CA LEU A 502 -5.80 -23.88 6.73
C LEU A 502 -6.67 -23.72 7.98
N ILE A 503 -6.64 -24.67 8.92
CA ILE A 503 -7.36 -24.57 10.19
C ILE A 503 -6.34 -24.34 11.29
N ILE A 504 -6.47 -23.23 12.03
CA ILE A 504 -5.54 -22.85 13.09
C ILE A 504 -6.19 -23.19 14.43
N VAL A 505 -5.53 -24.06 15.21
CA VAL A 505 -6.03 -24.56 16.50
C VAL A 505 -5.08 -24.12 17.62
N GLU A 506 -5.61 -23.32 18.54
CA GLU A 506 -4.90 -22.83 19.72
C GLU A 506 -5.70 -23.14 21.00
N ASN A 507 -5.08 -22.99 22.17
CA ASN A 507 -5.73 -23.14 23.49
C ASN A 507 -6.36 -24.53 23.76
N ALA A 508 -5.94 -25.58 23.04
CA ALA A 508 -6.56 -26.91 23.12
C ALA A 508 -6.51 -27.52 24.52
N SER A 509 -5.37 -27.42 25.21
CA SER A 509 -5.21 -27.92 26.58
C SER A 509 -6.19 -27.26 27.55
N TYR A 510 -6.33 -25.94 27.48
CA TYR A 510 -7.28 -25.19 28.30
C TYR A 510 -8.72 -25.61 28.02
N LEU A 511 -9.10 -25.70 26.75
CA LEU A 511 -10.46 -26.09 26.35
C LEU A 511 -10.82 -27.49 26.86
N ARG A 512 -9.89 -28.46 26.79
CA ARG A 512 -10.11 -29.82 27.28
C ARG A 512 -10.20 -29.90 28.80
N GLU A 513 -9.25 -29.30 29.52
CA GLU A 513 -9.16 -29.43 30.98
C GLU A 513 -10.20 -28.59 31.72
N LYS A 514 -10.39 -27.34 31.27
CA LYS A 514 -11.13 -26.33 32.02
C LYS A 514 -12.55 -26.15 31.50
N GLN A 515 -12.77 -26.34 30.20
CA GLN A 515 -14.08 -26.15 29.57
C GLN A 515 -14.78 -27.45 29.19
N GLY A 516 -14.08 -28.59 29.20
CA GLY A 516 -14.63 -29.88 28.76
C GLY A 516 -14.94 -29.93 27.27
N LEU A 517 -14.26 -29.10 26.47
CA LEU A 517 -14.45 -28.97 25.04
C LEU A 517 -13.26 -29.56 24.28
N ASP A 518 -13.53 -30.58 23.45
CA ASP A 518 -12.50 -31.25 22.65
C ASP A 518 -12.41 -30.63 21.25
N VAL A 519 -11.51 -29.64 21.11
CA VAL A 519 -11.32 -28.91 19.84
C VAL A 519 -10.79 -29.80 18.72
N VAL A 520 -9.88 -30.74 19.00
CA VAL A 520 -9.34 -31.65 17.98
C VAL A 520 -10.46 -32.53 17.44
N LYS A 521 -11.27 -33.12 18.35
CA LYS A 521 -12.42 -33.94 17.96
C LYS A 521 -13.44 -33.13 17.16
N ALA A 522 -13.79 -31.91 17.61
CA ALA A 522 -14.75 -31.06 16.91
C ALA A 522 -14.32 -30.73 15.48
N VAL A 523 -13.02 -30.46 15.25
CA VAL A 523 -12.46 -30.23 13.91
C VAL A 523 -12.52 -31.49 13.06
N LEU A 524 -12.05 -32.62 13.58
CA LEU A 524 -12.02 -33.89 12.85
C LEU A 524 -13.44 -34.35 12.44
N ASP A 525 -14.40 -34.23 13.35
CA ASP A 525 -15.81 -34.56 13.10
C ASP A 525 -16.38 -33.65 12.00
N THR A 526 -16.10 -32.34 12.07
CA THR A 526 -16.62 -31.37 11.08
C THR A 526 -16.00 -31.58 9.70
N LEU A 527 -14.68 -31.81 9.62
CA LEU A 527 -14.00 -32.15 8.37
C LEU A 527 -14.55 -33.45 7.76
N THR A 528 -14.77 -34.47 8.58
CA THR A 528 -15.35 -35.74 8.14
C THR A 528 -16.77 -35.53 7.61
N GLY A 529 -17.61 -34.78 8.33
CA GLY A 529 -18.97 -34.44 7.92
C GLY A 529 -19.04 -33.62 6.63
N ALA A 530 -18.06 -32.72 6.39
CA ALA A 530 -17.96 -31.93 5.17
C ALA A 530 -17.39 -32.69 3.95
N GLY A 531 -16.90 -33.93 4.16
CA GLY A 531 -16.31 -34.77 3.11
C GLY A 531 -14.86 -34.42 2.78
N TYR A 532 -14.09 -33.95 3.76
CA TYR A 532 -12.64 -33.75 3.70
C TYR A 532 -11.86 -34.95 4.27
N SER A 533 -12.51 -36.10 4.46
CA SER A 533 -11.87 -37.30 5.00
C SER A 533 -10.86 -37.93 4.03
N ASN A 534 -10.00 -38.82 4.55
CA ASN A 534 -8.88 -39.49 3.86
C ASN A 534 -9.26 -40.32 2.60
N SER A 535 -10.51 -40.31 2.15
CA SER A 535 -11.03 -41.06 1.00
C SER A 535 -11.66 -40.14 -0.06
N THR A 536 -10.82 -39.71 -1.01
CA THR A 536 -11.06 -39.52 -2.46
C THR A 536 -12.13 -38.57 -3.02
N THR A 537 -13.01 -37.89 -2.26
CA THR A 537 -14.01 -37.00 -2.91
C THR A 537 -13.61 -35.54 -3.09
N THR A 538 -12.64 -35.02 -2.34
CA THR A 538 -12.26 -33.60 -2.39
C THR A 538 -10.78 -33.45 -2.78
N THR A 539 -10.48 -32.64 -3.80
CA THR A 539 -9.11 -32.35 -4.27
C THR A 539 -8.40 -31.25 -3.46
N LYS A 540 -9.09 -30.64 -2.49
CA LYS A 540 -8.55 -29.55 -1.66
C LYS A 540 -7.65 -30.11 -0.56
N ARG A 541 -6.49 -29.49 -0.38
CA ARG A 541 -5.57 -29.76 0.74
C ARG A 541 -6.19 -29.29 2.06
N VAL A 542 -5.97 -30.04 3.13
CA VAL A 542 -6.30 -29.63 4.50
C VAL A 542 -5.00 -29.51 5.27
N MET A 543 -4.76 -28.32 5.80
CA MET A 543 -3.61 -28.00 6.63
C MET A 543 -4.08 -27.65 8.04
N ILE A 544 -3.39 -28.16 9.04
CA ILE A 544 -3.65 -27.87 10.45
C ILE A 544 -2.46 -27.13 11.03
N GLN A 545 -2.67 -25.91 11.52
CA GLN A 545 -1.63 -25.12 12.17
C GLN A 545 -1.88 -25.00 13.67
N SER A 546 -0.80 -25.03 14.45
CA SER A 546 -0.82 -24.71 15.87
C SER A 546 0.54 -24.19 16.32
N THR A 547 0.55 -23.37 17.36
CA THR A 547 1.77 -23.10 18.15
C THR A 547 2.15 -24.25 19.07
N ASN A 548 1.26 -25.24 19.27
CA ASN A 548 1.48 -26.36 20.18
C ASN A 548 1.80 -27.67 19.43
N SER A 549 2.98 -28.25 19.70
CA SER A 549 3.38 -29.53 19.08
C SER A 549 2.47 -30.68 19.51
N SER A 550 1.97 -30.64 20.75
CA SER A 550 1.00 -31.62 21.29
C SER A 550 -0.30 -31.69 20.48
N VAL A 551 -0.79 -30.56 19.97
CA VAL A 551 -1.98 -30.49 19.09
C VAL A 551 -1.70 -31.15 17.75
N LEU A 552 -0.58 -30.81 17.12
CA LEU A 552 -0.21 -31.36 15.81
C LEU A 552 0.02 -32.88 15.87
N ILE A 553 0.63 -33.37 16.95
CA ILE A 553 0.78 -34.81 17.21
C ILE A 553 -0.58 -35.50 17.30
N ASP A 554 -1.56 -34.91 18.00
CA ASP A 554 -2.89 -35.49 18.15
C ASP A 554 -3.63 -35.59 16.80
N PHE A 555 -3.57 -34.53 15.98
CA PHE A 555 -4.09 -34.56 14.60
C PHE A 555 -3.40 -35.60 13.72
N LYS A 556 -2.07 -35.71 13.79
CA LYS A 556 -1.27 -36.64 12.97
C LYS A 556 -1.55 -38.11 13.33
N LYS A 557 -1.93 -38.41 14.57
CA LYS A 557 -2.37 -39.76 14.99
C LYS A 557 -3.72 -40.17 14.42
N GLN A 558 -4.60 -39.19 14.15
CA GLN A 558 -6.00 -39.42 13.80
C GLN A 558 -6.32 -39.09 12.32
N SER A 559 -5.40 -38.46 11.60
CA SER A 559 -5.61 -37.98 10.23
C SER A 559 -4.33 -38.04 9.38
N ARG A 560 -4.43 -37.69 8.10
CA ARG A 560 -3.30 -37.54 7.18
C ARG A 560 -3.18 -36.09 6.66
N TYR A 561 -3.76 -35.14 7.38
CA TYR A 561 -3.67 -33.74 7.02
C TYR A 561 -2.24 -33.23 7.20
N GLU A 562 -1.86 -32.26 6.38
CA GLU A 562 -0.57 -31.57 6.52
C GLU A 562 -0.56 -30.82 7.85
N THR A 563 0.51 -30.95 8.63
CA THR A 563 0.64 -30.26 9.91
C THR A 563 1.67 -29.15 9.85
N ILE A 564 1.32 -27.99 10.41
CA ILE A 564 2.09 -26.77 10.31
C ILE A 564 2.41 -26.26 11.71
N TYR A 565 3.70 -26.18 12.04
CA TYR A 565 4.16 -25.62 13.31
C TYR A 565 4.38 -24.12 13.19
N LYS A 566 3.65 -23.33 13.98
CA LYS A 566 3.88 -21.89 14.03
C LYS A 566 4.84 -21.55 15.17
N VAL A 567 5.97 -20.94 14.82
CA VAL A 567 6.86 -20.31 15.81
C VAL A 567 6.28 -18.96 16.20
N ASP A 568 5.89 -18.81 17.45
CA ASP A 568 5.25 -17.57 17.91
C ASP A 568 6.24 -16.42 18.13
N GLU A 569 7.47 -16.70 18.54
CA GLU A 569 8.48 -15.65 18.75
C GLU A 569 9.27 -15.28 17.47
N THR A 570 9.94 -14.12 17.52
CA THR A 570 10.93 -13.79 16.49
C THR A 570 12.22 -14.50 16.84
N ILE A 571 12.78 -15.26 15.92
CA ILE A 571 13.96 -16.10 16.15
C ILE A 571 15.04 -15.79 15.12
N ARG A 572 16.31 -15.93 15.49
CA ARG A 572 17.40 -15.82 14.51
C ARG A 572 17.80 -17.16 13.90
N ASP A 573 17.53 -18.26 14.62
CA ASP A 573 17.96 -19.59 14.22
C ASP A 573 17.19 -20.69 14.99
N ILE A 574 17.37 -21.94 14.58
CA ILE A 574 16.87 -23.15 15.26
C ILE A 574 17.97 -24.23 15.22
N LEU A 575 18.14 -24.96 16.32
CA LEU A 575 19.11 -26.06 16.38
C LEU A 575 18.68 -27.21 15.44
N ASP A 576 19.65 -27.83 14.78
CA ASP A 576 19.42 -28.96 13.89
C ASP A 576 18.68 -30.12 14.60
N SER A 577 18.97 -30.37 15.88
CA SER A 577 18.27 -31.38 16.71
C SER A 577 16.81 -31.01 16.96
N ALA A 578 16.53 -29.74 17.24
CA ALA A 578 15.18 -29.23 17.39
C ALA A 578 14.40 -29.31 16.07
N ILE A 579 15.04 -29.11 14.91
CA ILE A 579 14.40 -29.31 13.60
C ILE A 579 13.98 -30.77 13.40
N GLU A 580 14.83 -31.73 13.76
CA GLU A 580 14.48 -33.15 13.67
C GLU A 580 13.33 -33.53 14.62
N ASP A 581 13.20 -32.86 15.76
CA ASP A 581 12.03 -32.99 16.62
C ASP A 581 10.77 -32.38 15.98
N VAL A 582 10.87 -31.19 15.39
CA VAL A 582 9.77 -30.54 14.65
C VAL A 582 9.23 -31.44 13.53
N LYS A 583 10.10 -32.08 12.76
CA LYS A 583 9.70 -32.98 11.65
C LYS A 583 8.86 -34.17 12.09
N LYS A 584 8.93 -34.58 13.36
CA LYS A 584 8.08 -35.66 13.88
C LYS A 584 6.61 -35.26 13.85
N PHE A 585 6.31 -33.98 14.02
CA PHE A 585 4.94 -33.49 14.16
C PHE A 585 4.51 -32.43 13.14
N ALA A 586 5.41 -31.86 12.34
CA ALA A 586 5.09 -30.86 11.32
C ALA A 586 5.80 -31.12 9.99
N ASP A 587 5.14 -30.78 8.90
CA ASP A 587 5.65 -30.82 7.53
C ASP A 587 6.09 -29.42 7.05
N THR A 588 5.54 -28.38 7.68
CA THR A 588 5.75 -26.96 7.34
C THR A 588 5.92 -26.13 8.62
N VAL A 589 6.69 -25.03 8.54
CA VAL A 589 6.88 -24.07 9.63
C VAL A 589 6.38 -22.68 9.23
N VAL A 590 5.68 -21.99 10.13
CA VAL A 590 5.37 -20.56 10.01
C VAL A 590 6.32 -19.75 10.89
N ILE A 591 6.93 -18.71 10.32
CA ILE A 591 7.80 -17.77 11.03
C ILE A 591 7.41 -16.31 10.79
N LYS A 592 7.85 -15.41 11.68
CA LYS A 592 7.66 -13.96 11.54
C LYS A 592 8.65 -13.35 10.54
N LYS A 593 8.25 -12.29 9.83
CA LYS A 593 9.12 -11.54 8.88
C LYS A 593 10.47 -11.14 9.47
N LYS A 594 10.49 -10.67 10.73
CA LYS A 594 11.71 -10.28 11.45
C LYS A 594 12.68 -11.44 11.73
N SER A 595 12.23 -12.68 11.64
CA SER A 595 13.10 -13.86 11.73
C SER A 595 13.92 -14.08 10.46
N ILE A 596 13.54 -13.42 9.35
CA ILE A 596 14.27 -13.44 8.07
C ILE A 596 15.10 -12.19 7.93
N PHE A 597 14.46 -11.02 8.06
CA PHE A 597 15.11 -9.71 7.99
C PHE A 597 14.99 -9.01 9.36
N PRO A 598 15.98 -9.16 10.25
CA PRO A 598 16.01 -8.40 11.50
C PRO A 598 16.04 -6.90 11.24
N THR A 599 15.47 -6.13 12.16
CA THR A 599 15.28 -4.68 11.99
C THR A 599 15.73 -3.91 13.22
N SER A 600 16.31 -2.74 13.04
CA SER A 600 16.57 -1.74 14.11
C SER A 600 16.28 -0.33 13.58
N GLU A 601 15.58 0.49 14.37
CA GLU A 601 15.03 1.81 13.95
C GLU A 601 14.44 1.80 12.53
N SER A 602 13.71 0.71 12.22
CA SER A 602 13.07 0.49 10.93
C SER A 602 14.00 0.40 9.72
N PHE A 603 15.26 -0.02 9.93
CA PHE A 603 16.15 -0.48 8.88
C PHE A 603 16.36 -1.98 8.96
N THR A 604 16.48 -2.67 7.83
CA THR A 604 16.95 -4.05 7.81
C THR A 604 18.44 -4.09 8.18
N THR A 605 18.83 -4.97 9.10
CA THR A 605 20.23 -5.07 9.57
C THR A 605 20.96 -6.28 9.00
N GLY A 606 20.25 -7.18 8.33
CA GLY A 606 20.82 -8.37 7.70
C GLY A 606 19.73 -9.35 7.25
N GLN A 607 20.15 -10.51 6.78
CA GLN A 607 19.28 -11.66 6.48
C GLN A 607 19.78 -12.90 7.20
N THR A 608 18.88 -13.61 7.88
CA THR A 608 19.22 -14.86 8.57
C THR A 608 19.30 -16.03 7.58
N LYS A 609 19.94 -17.12 8.01
CA LYS A 609 19.97 -18.39 7.24
C LYS A 609 18.84 -19.34 7.62
N LEU A 610 17.83 -18.85 8.34
CA LEU A 610 16.78 -19.68 8.93
C LEU A 610 15.97 -20.42 7.85
N VAL A 611 15.57 -19.72 6.77
CA VAL A 611 14.80 -20.34 5.68
C VAL A 611 15.61 -21.42 4.97
N GLU A 612 16.86 -21.11 4.60
CA GLU A 612 17.79 -22.06 3.99
C GLU A 612 17.97 -23.31 4.86
N ARG A 613 18.16 -23.12 6.18
CA ARG A 613 18.32 -24.21 7.13
C ARG A 613 17.07 -25.08 7.22
N LEU A 614 15.88 -24.50 7.40
CA LEU A 614 14.63 -25.25 7.49
C LEU A 614 14.35 -26.05 6.21
N GLN A 615 14.57 -25.44 5.03
CA GLN A 615 14.36 -26.09 3.74
C GLN A 615 15.36 -27.23 3.48
N LYS A 616 16.60 -27.13 3.98
CA LYS A 616 17.58 -28.23 3.92
C LYS A 616 17.09 -29.49 4.64
N PHE A 617 16.27 -29.31 5.68
CA PHE A 617 15.59 -30.38 6.41
C PHE A 617 14.24 -30.78 5.80
N GLN A 618 13.91 -30.28 4.61
CA GLN A 618 12.68 -30.53 3.87
C GLN A 618 11.41 -29.99 4.54
N LEU A 619 11.54 -28.97 5.40
CA LEU A 619 10.40 -28.22 5.93
C LEU A 619 10.10 -27.05 5.01
N ALA A 620 8.85 -26.95 4.53
CA ALA A 620 8.40 -25.74 3.86
C ALA A 620 8.29 -24.59 4.87
N VAL A 621 8.48 -23.35 4.40
CA VAL A 621 8.47 -22.15 5.24
C VAL A 621 7.43 -21.17 4.74
N TYR A 622 6.41 -20.91 5.57
CA TYR A 622 5.46 -19.82 5.37
C TYR A 622 5.80 -18.65 6.28
N VAL A 623 5.51 -17.43 5.83
CA VAL A 623 5.86 -16.22 6.57
C VAL A 623 4.64 -15.36 6.83
N GLU A 624 4.50 -14.92 8.09
CA GLU A 624 3.49 -13.95 8.50
C GLU A 624 4.12 -12.70 9.15
N LEU A 625 3.49 -11.53 9.13
CA LEU A 625 2.23 -11.19 8.46
C LEU A 625 2.49 -10.08 7.42
N PHE A 626 2.04 -10.29 6.19
CA PHE A 626 2.12 -9.27 5.14
C PHE A 626 0.87 -8.38 5.13
N ARG A 627 1.11 -7.07 5.12
CA ARG A 627 0.10 -6.00 5.17
C ARG A 627 0.42 -4.93 4.14
N ASN A 628 -0.61 -4.25 3.66
CA ASN A 628 -0.45 -3.08 2.80
C ASN A 628 -0.36 -1.79 3.63
N GLU A 629 -1.01 -1.76 4.80
CA GLU A 629 -0.95 -0.66 5.74
C GLU A 629 0.15 -0.89 6.79
N PHE A 630 0.92 0.14 7.06
CA PHE A 630 2.00 0.12 8.03
C PHE A 630 2.23 1.53 8.58
N ILE A 631 2.61 1.61 9.85
CA ILE A 631 3.16 2.83 10.44
C ILE A 631 4.65 2.92 10.15
N SER A 632 5.32 1.78 10.23
CA SER A 632 6.71 1.66 9.87
C SER A 632 6.97 0.27 9.30
N GLN A 633 6.91 0.18 7.98
CA GLN A 633 7.64 -0.85 7.26
C GLN A 633 9.13 -0.47 7.26
N PRO A 634 10.07 -1.43 7.28
CA PRO A 634 11.47 -1.08 7.11
C PRO A 634 11.70 -0.20 5.88
N TRP A 635 12.51 0.85 6.02
CA TRP A 635 12.75 1.85 4.97
C TRP A 635 13.29 1.20 3.68
N ASP A 636 14.00 0.08 3.81
CA ASP A 636 14.54 -0.70 2.71
C ASP A 636 13.45 -1.25 1.77
N PHE A 637 12.20 -1.39 2.23
CA PHE A 637 11.07 -1.82 1.40
C PHE A 637 10.31 -0.65 0.75
N PHE A 638 10.76 0.59 0.96
CA PHE A 638 10.28 1.79 0.26
C PHE A 638 8.77 2.04 0.39
N SER A 639 8.18 1.69 1.53
CA SER A 639 6.74 1.76 1.76
C SER A 639 5.95 1.02 0.67
N ASP A 640 6.48 -0.07 0.13
CA ASP A 640 5.83 -0.89 -0.90
C ASP A 640 5.73 -2.34 -0.44
N ALA A 641 4.51 -2.79 -0.16
CA ALA A 641 4.22 -4.18 0.20
C ALA A 641 4.66 -5.17 -0.88
N THR A 642 4.67 -4.77 -2.16
CA THR A 642 5.15 -5.59 -3.27
C THR A 642 6.65 -5.80 -3.21
N VAL A 643 7.43 -4.78 -2.81
CA VAL A 643 8.89 -4.88 -2.62
C VAL A 643 9.22 -5.78 -1.44
N GLU A 644 8.45 -5.69 -0.35
CA GLU A 644 8.60 -6.60 0.79
C GLU A 644 8.29 -8.05 0.40
N ILE A 645 7.18 -8.30 -0.31
CA ILE A 645 6.85 -9.64 -0.83
C ILE A 645 7.96 -10.14 -1.75
N ASN A 646 8.45 -9.31 -2.68
CA ASN A 646 9.54 -9.68 -3.58
C ASN A 646 10.77 -10.14 -2.79
N SER A 647 11.22 -9.34 -1.82
CA SER A 647 12.42 -9.63 -1.03
C SER A 647 12.30 -10.95 -0.24
N HIS A 648 11.11 -11.29 0.24
CA HIS A 648 10.89 -12.56 0.92
C HIS A 648 10.78 -13.74 -0.06
N VAL A 649 10.07 -13.57 -1.18
CA VAL A 649 9.81 -14.68 -2.13
C VAL A 649 11.02 -14.98 -3.01
N THR A 650 11.68 -13.99 -3.59
CA THR A 650 12.83 -14.19 -4.50
C THR A 650 14.17 -14.01 -3.79
N GLY A 651 14.23 -13.21 -2.72
CA GLY A 651 15.45 -13.04 -1.91
C GLY A 651 15.64 -14.13 -0.86
N ALA A 652 14.61 -14.40 -0.06
CA ALA A 652 14.67 -15.42 1.00
C ALA A 652 14.12 -16.80 0.59
N LEU A 653 13.52 -16.91 -0.60
CA LEU A 653 13.02 -18.18 -1.18
C LEU A 653 11.96 -18.89 -0.33
N ILE A 654 11.05 -18.13 0.30
CA ILE A 654 9.97 -18.69 1.11
C ILE A 654 8.95 -19.47 0.26
N ASN A 655 8.23 -20.41 0.88
CA ASN A 655 7.25 -21.26 0.18
C ASN A 655 5.83 -20.69 0.19
N GLY A 656 5.54 -19.71 1.05
CA GLY A 656 4.20 -19.12 1.14
C GLY A 656 4.14 -17.86 2.00
N THR A 657 3.20 -16.98 1.68
CA THR A 657 2.92 -15.76 2.45
C THR A 657 1.58 -15.90 3.14
N ILE A 658 1.50 -15.50 4.40
CA ILE A 658 0.23 -15.28 5.12
C ILE A 658 -0.04 -13.77 5.12
N THR A 659 -1.18 -13.36 4.56
CA THR A 659 -1.48 -11.94 4.32
C THR A 659 -2.93 -11.57 4.58
N GLU A 660 -3.15 -10.35 5.07
CA GLU A 660 -4.48 -9.75 5.20
C GLU A 660 -4.99 -9.15 3.88
N PHE A 661 -4.13 -9.05 2.85
CA PHE A 661 -4.42 -8.47 1.54
C PHE A 661 -4.03 -9.45 0.42
N PRO A 662 -4.83 -10.51 0.18
CA PRO A 662 -4.49 -11.53 -0.81
C PRO A 662 -4.24 -10.99 -2.23
N LEU A 663 -4.90 -9.89 -2.60
CA LEU A 663 -4.76 -9.28 -3.94
C LEU A 663 -3.32 -8.87 -4.23
N THR A 664 -2.62 -8.26 -3.26
CA THR A 664 -1.24 -7.81 -3.43
C THR A 664 -0.31 -8.98 -3.75
N ALA A 665 -0.39 -10.05 -2.93
CA ALA A 665 0.44 -11.24 -3.11
C ALA A 665 0.06 -12.04 -4.38
N ALA A 666 -1.23 -12.18 -4.68
CA ALA A 666 -1.69 -12.85 -5.88
C ALA A 666 -1.32 -12.09 -7.17
N ARG A 667 -1.37 -10.75 -7.14
CA ARG A 667 -0.89 -9.91 -8.25
C ARG A 667 0.63 -10.06 -8.42
N TYR A 668 1.39 -10.02 -7.33
CA TYR A 668 2.83 -10.31 -7.35
C TYR A 668 3.11 -11.67 -8.00
N LYS A 669 2.39 -12.73 -7.65
CA LYS A 669 2.55 -14.07 -8.22
C LYS A 669 2.43 -14.14 -9.76
N ARG A 670 1.72 -13.18 -10.38
CA ARG A 670 1.45 -13.12 -11.83
C ARG A 670 2.28 -12.08 -12.57
N ASN A 671 3.13 -11.33 -11.87
CA ASN A 671 3.91 -10.24 -12.46
C ASN A 671 4.87 -10.75 -13.54
N ARG A 672 5.08 -9.98 -14.61
CA ARG A 672 5.86 -10.42 -15.79
C ARG A 672 7.37 -10.34 -15.63
N CYS A 673 7.84 -9.75 -14.53
CA CYS A 673 9.26 -9.47 -14.32
C CYS A 673 9.95 -10.57 -13.53
N VAL A 674 9.25 -11.24 -12.62
CA VAL A 674 9.82 -12.27 -11.75
C VAL A 674 10.36 -13.49 -12.50
N SER A 675 9.79 -13.82 -13.66
CA SER A 675 10.26 -14.92 -14.51
C SER A 675 11.34 -14.51 -15.51
N ARG A 676 11.74 -13.23 -15.55
CA ARG A 676 12.83 -12.77 -16.41
C ARG A 676 14.16 -13.28 -15.86
N LYS A 677 15.06 -13.67 -16.77
CA LYS A 677 16.40 -14.17 -16.41
C LYS A 677 17.19 -13.13 -15.60
N ASP A 678 17.12 -11.88 -16.04
CA ASP A 678 17.74 -10.74 -15.37
C ASP A 678 16.60 -9.85 -14.85
N PRO A 679 16.31 -9.87 -13.53
CA PRO A 679 15.25 -9.05 -12.97
C PRO A 679 15.63 -7.57 -13.12
N PRO A 680 14.68 -6.70 -13.52
CA PRO A 680 14.96 -5.27 -13.56
C PRO A 680 15.22 -4.72 -12.15
N PRO A 681 15.94 -3.59 -11.99
CA PRO A 681 16.31 -3.07 -10.67
C PRO A 681 15.13 -2.86 -9.70
N TYR A 682 13.97 -2.43 -10.19
CA TYR A 682 12.73 -2.27 -9.42
C TYR A 682 12.02 -3.57 -9.03
N MET A 683 12.54 -4.73 -9.45
CA MET A 683 12.10 -6.07 -9.03
C MET A 683 13.26 -6.90 -8.47
N SER A 684 14.42 -6.28 -8.20
CA SER A 684 15.49 -6.93 -7.46
C SER A 684 15.12 -7.05 -5.99
N PRO A 685 15.42 -8.17 -5.31
CA PRO A 685 15.30 -8.24 -3.86
C PRO A 685 16.13 -7.15 -3.20
N VAL A 686 15.56 -6.56 -2.16
CA VAL A 686 16.27 -5.59 -1.32
C VAL A 686 17.53 -6.23 -0.78
N GLN A 687 18.64 -5.48 -0.82
CA GLN A 687 19.89 -5.91 -0.21
C GLN A 687 19.88 -5.51 1.27
N PRO A 688 19.84 -6.47 2.21
CA PRO A 688 19.76 -6.16 3.62
C PRO A 688 20.95 -5.31 4.08
N ALA A 689 20.70 -4.37 4.99
CA ALA A 689 21.70 -3.40 5.49
C ALA A 689 22.30 -2.45 4.43
N SER A 690 21.83 -2.47 3.18
CA SER A 690 22.38 -1.60 2.14
C SER A 690 22.12 -0.11 2.41
N LEU A 691 20.97 0.24 2.98
CA LEU A 691 20.68 1.63 3.35
C LEU A 691 21.56 2.10 4.52
N LEU A 692 21.96 1.22 5.43
CA LEU A 692 22.83 1.57 6.56
C LEU A 692 24.21 2.07 6.12
N ILE A 693 24.63 1.74 4.90
CA ILE A 693 25.90 2.22 4.32
C ILE A 693 25.85 3.72 4.02
N ILE A 694 24.66 4.26 3.75
CA ILE A 694 24.44 5.66 3.38
C ILE A 694 23.67 6.45 4.46
N VAL A 695 23.39 5.85 5.62
CA VAL A 695 22.89 6.55 6.80
C VAL A 695 24.00 7.42 7.40
N ASN A 696 23.63 8.60 7.90
CA ASN A 696 24.53 9.44 8.68
C ASN A 696 25.12 8.63 9.85
N PRO A 697 26.45 8.58 10.02
CA PRO A 697 27.09 7.87 11.13
C PRO A 697 26.51 8.19 12.51
N ASP A 698 26.09 9.43 12.76
CA ASP A 698 25.50 9.86 14.05
C ASP A 698 24.05 9.41 14.23
N SER A 699 23.42 8.92 13.16
CA SER A 699 22.02 8.45 13.12
C SER A 699 21.92 6.94 12.86
N LEU A 700 23.04 6.20 12.95
CA LEU A 700 23.03 4.75 12.81
C LEU A 700 22.18 4.11 13.92
N PRO A 701 21.32 3.14 13.58
CA PRO A 701 20.56 2.42 14.58
C PRO A 701 21.48 1.72 15.59
N PRO A 702 21.07 1.61 16.86
CA PRO A 702 21.81 0.83 17.83
C PRO A 702 21.86 -0.65 17.44
N ALA A 703 22.93 -1.34 17.85
CA ALA A 703 22.97 -2.79 17.72
C ALA A 703 21.93 -3.42 18.67
N GLU A 704 20.96 -4.13 18.09
CA GLU A 704 19.95 -4.86 18.86
C GLU A 704 20.51 -6.16 19.44
N ALA A 705 19.94 -6.58 20.57
CA ALA A 705 20.20 -7.92 21.09
C ALA A 705 19.75 -8.98 20.07
N PRO A 706 20.54 -10.05 19.86
CA PRO A 706 20.16 -11.06 18.91
C PRO A 706 18.88 -11.77 19.36
N ASN A 707 17.97 -11.99 18.41
CA ASN A 707 16.78 -12.81 18.65
C ASN A 707 17.15 -14.22 19.17
N PRO A 708 16.27 -14.89 19.93
CA PRO A 708 16.51 -16.23 20.46
C PRO A 708 16.76 -17.28 19.37
N VAL A 709 17.31 -18.42 19.81
CA VAL A 709 17.52 -19.63 19.00
C VAL A 709 16.66 -20.73 19.61
N ILE A 710 15.83 -21.38 18.80
CA ILE A 710 15.00 -22.50 19.26
C ILE A 710 15.88 -23.71 19.56
N THR A 711 15.65 -24.30 20.73
CA THR A 711 16.31 -25.51 21.24
C THR A 711 15.33 -26.68 21.36
N ASP A 712 15.83 -27.87 21.70
CA ASP A 712 15.00 -29.08 21.86
C ASP A 712 13.93 -28.92 22.95
N ALA A 713 14.23 -28.13 24.00
CA ALA A 713 13.30 -27.86 25.09
C ALA A 713 12.10 -27.00 24.64
N ASP A 714 12.29 -26.13 23.66
CA ASP A 714 11.27 -25.19 23.19
C ASP A 714 10.22 -25.86 22.29
N VAL A 715 10.54 -27.03 21.71
CA VAL A 715 9.66 -27.79 20.82
C VAL A 715 9.04 -29.03 21.48
N THR A 716 9.46 -29.31 22.72
CA THR A 716 8.98 -30.46 23.50
C THR A 716 7.86 -30.05 24.44
N GLU A 717 6.66 -30.57 24.20
CA GLU A 717 5.47 -30.32 25.04
C GLU A 717 4.93 -31.62 25.66
N PRO A 718 4.27 -31.53 26.84
CA PRO A 718 3.50 -32.65 27.36
C PRO A 718 2.34 -33.01 26.40
N PRO A 719 1.89 -34.28 26.38
CA PRO A 719 0.71 -34.67 25.61
C PRO A 719 -0.52 -33.87 26.00
N LEU A 720 -1.44 -33.66 25.05
CA LEU A 720 -2.71 -33.01 25.36
C LEU A 720 -3.44 -33.75 26.49
N PRO A 721 -4.01 -33.01 27.45
CA PRO A 721 -4.74 -33.59 28.56
C PRO A 721 -6.04 -34.27 28.11
N PRO A 722 -6.57 -35.23 28.90
CA PRO A 722 -7.88 -35.79 28.64
C PRO A 722 -8.98 -34.74 28.83
N VAL A 723 -10.14 -34.96 28.19
CA VAL A 723 -11.30 -34.07 28.34
C VAL A 723 -11.90 -34.26 29.74
N THR A 724 -11.97 -33.18 30.51
CA THR A 724 -12.61 -33.20 31.82
C THR A 724 -14.11 -32.93 31.65
N ALA A 725 -14.97 -33.83 32.16
CA ALA A 725 -16.42 -33.62 32.11
C ALA A 725 -16.81 -32.36 32.90
N ARG A 726 -17.56 -31.45 32.25
CA ARG A 726 -18.06 -30.23 32.90
C ARG A 726 -19.08 -30.60 33.98
N ALA A 727 -18.92 -30.07 35.20
CA ALA A 727 -19.96 -30.16 36.23
C ALA A 727 -21.23 -29.43 35.73
N PRO A 728 -22.45 -29.96 35.97
CA PRO A 728 -23.68 -29.31 35.49
C PRO A 728 -23.79 -27.88 36.04
N THR A 729 -23.83 -26.89 35.15
CA THR A 729 -24.13 -25.50 35.52
C THR A 729 -25.58 -25.43 36.02
N THR A 730 -25.77 -25.22 37.32
CA THR A 730 -27.08 -24.91 37.88
C THR A 730 -27.58 -23.60 37.27
N THR A 731 -28.64 -23.69 36.47
CA THR A 731 -29.42 -22.54 36.01
C THR A 731 -29.83 -21.73 37.25
N PRO A 732 -29.57 -20.42 37.35
CA PRO A 732 -30.20 -19.60 38.37
C PRO A 732 -31.70 -19.56 38.07
N GLY A 733 -32.46 -20.38 38.79
CA GLY A 733 -33.92 -20.30 38.78
C GLY A 733 -34.36 -18.91 39.23
N ALA A 734 -35.46 -18.43 38.65
CA ALA A 734 -36.10 -17.19 39.03
C ALA A 734 -36.26 -17.10 40.55
N GLN A 735 -35.54 -16.18 41.19
CA GLN A 735 -35.75 -15.89 42.60
C GLN A 735 -37.07 -15.12 42.74
N SER A 736 -38.05 -15.81 43.32
CA SER A 736 -39.28 -15.25 43.85
C SER A 736 -38.97 -14.18 44.90
N THR A 737 -39.69 -13.07 44.79
CA THR A 737 -39.82 -12.02 45.81
C THR A 737 -40.18 -12.60 47.17
N GLY A 738 -39.31 -12.40 48.16
CA GLY A 738 -39.57 -12.74 49.57
C GLY A 738 -38.57 -12.05 50.47
N GLU A 739 -39.02 -11.00 51.15
CA GLU A 739 -38.30 -10.22 52.17
C GLU A 739 -37.62 -11.08 53.24
N LYS A 740 -36.43 -10.66 53.68
CA LYS A 740 -36.19 -10.17 55.06
C LYS A 740 -34.75 -9.70 55.24
N THR A 741 -34.61 -8.43 55.60
CA THR A 741 -33.42 -7.81 56.16
C THR A 741 -33.07 -8.42 57.53
N PRO A 742 -31.77 -8.52 57.85
CA PRO A 742 -31.34 -8.24 59.22
C PRO A 742 -30.26 -7.15 59.27
N ASN A 743 -30.51 -6.19 60.16
CA ASN A 743 -29.59 -5.18 60.66
C ASN A 743 -28.37 -5.84 61.30
N GLY A 744 -27.19 -5.24 61.07
CA GLY A 744 -25.97 -5.53 61.79
C GLY A 744 -24.96 -4.40 61.60
N GLU A 745 -25.10 -3.34 62.40
CA GLU A 745 -24.06 -2.32 62.57
C GLU A 745 -22.82 -2.96 63.24
N THR A 746 -21.63 -2.74 62.68
CA THR A 746 -20.42 -2.66 63.52
C THR A 746 -19.34 -1.78 62.87
N ARG A 747 -19.24 -0.57 63.44
CA ARG A 747 -18.11 0.36 63.59
C ARG A 747 -16.81 0.16 62.78
N VAL A 748 -16.61 1.13 61.88
CA VAL A 748 -15.41 1.98 61.66
C VAL A 748 -14.12 1.62 62.42
N ALA A 749 -13.06 1.38 61.64
CA ALA A 749 -11.70 1.82 61.96
C ALA A 749 -11.02 2.31 60.66
N LEU A 750 -10.83 3.62 60.55
CA LEU A 750 -9.93 4.28 59.60
C LEU A 750 -8.51 4.26 60.21
N PRO A 751 -7.42 4.20 59.43
CA PRO A 751 -6.88 5.49 58.95
C PRO A 751 -6.25 5.49 57.55
N LEU A 752 -6.43 6.65 56.90
CA LEU A 752 -5.47 7.44 56.12
C LEU A 752 -4.57 6.74 55.09
N LEU A 753 -4.84 7.02 53.80
CA LEU A 753 -3.88 7.68 52.92
C LEU A 753 -4.63 8.38 51.77
N LEU A 754 -4.59 9.70 51.79
CA LEU A 754 -5.01 10.62 50.73
C LEU A 754 -3.99 10.57 49.59
N SER A 755 -4.43 10.53 48.33
CA SER A 755 -3.97 11.46 47.29
C SER A 755 -4.66 11.25 45.94
N ALA A 756 -5.08 12.38 45.37
CA ALA A 756 -5.21 12.70 43.95
C ALA A 756 -6.36 12.07 43.11
N PHE A 757 -7.58 12.59 43.31
CA PHE A 757 -8.58 12.74 42.24
C PHE A 757 -9.16 14.16 42.31
N ALA A 758 -8.52 15.13 41.67
CA ALA A 758 -9.08 16.44 41.38
C ALA A 758 -8.14 17.25 40.48
N THR A 759 -8.26 17.12 39.16
CA THR A 759 -7.87 18.15 38.16
C THR A 759 -8.39 17.73 36.79
N VAL A 760 -9.70 17.86 36.55
CA VAL A 760 -10.30 17.76 35.18
C VAL A 760 -11.24 18.93 34.88
N LEU A 761 -11.27 19.99 35.72
CA LEU A 761 -12.09 21.18 35.46
C LEU A 761 -11.25 22.46 35.50
N ALA A 762 -10.25 22.56 34.62
CA ALA A 762 -9.54 23.83 34.37
C ALA A 762 -8.95 23.96 32.95
N SER A 763 -9.36 23.11 32.00
CA SER A 763 -8.80 23.12 30.63
C SER A 763 -9.82 23.55 29.56
N LEU A 764 -11.00 24.04 29.94
CA LEU A 764 -12.08 24.40 29.02
C LEU A 764 -12.28 25.92 28.84
N LEU A 765 -11.27 26.74 29.15
CA LEU A 765 -11.33 28.19 28.93
C LEU A 765 -10.08 28.83 28.32
N LEU A 766 -9.14 28.04 27.79
CA LEU A 766 -8.02 28.53 26.98
C LEU A 766 -7.55 27.42 26.02
N MET A 767 -8.32 27.20 24.94
CA MET A 767 -7.89 26.87 23.57
C MET A 767 -9.11 26.95 22.66
#